data_AF-A0A9D7M419-F1
#
_entry.id   AF-A0A9D7M419-F1
#
_cell.length_a   1.000
_cell.length_b   1.000
_cell.length_c   1.000
_cell.angle_alpha   90.00
_cell.angle_beta   90.00
_cell.angle_gamma   90.00
#
_symmetry.space_group_name_H-M   'P 1'
#
loop_
_entity.id
_entity.type
_entity.pdbx_description
1 polymer ?
#
loop_
_entity_poly.entity_id
_entity_poly.type
_entity_poly.pdbx_seq_one_letter_code
_entity_poly.pdbx_strand_id
1 'polypeptide(L)'
;MLINIFSGYNLGYAQTFPSGFSQVQVATGLVAPTIMTESPDGRIFIAEQNGALKIFKNGALLPTPFISLNVDDNGERGLLGIAFDPAFTTNQYIYLYYTLSSGSNNRISRFTANGDVVVPGSEVVILNLDPLTSATNHNGGTMQFGPDGKLYVGVGDNANSNNPQDLDTYHGKVLRINSDGTPASGNPFSTGSLQRRSIWSYGLRNPYTLTFQPTTGKLFVNDVGQFTWEEINDCTTGGGNYGWPDAEGISSNPAYVNPVYAYSHGSGSGQGCAITGGTFFNPSSTNYPSQYSGNYFFIDYCSNWIDRLTISGSTATRSSFATSIAGSPVGIIAASDGNLYFLSRSTNSLYRVEFSSGAAPVITSQPQSITVSQGNAATFNVTASGTGLNYQWRKNTNDINGANAATYTISNVSSGDAGNYSVVVSNSSGSTTSNTAVLTVTSTNTPPVAVINTPATGATYTAGTSVNFSGSASDNEDGTLSAASFIWFVDFHHDTHTHPGPSAPDGTFSGSFNIPNTGETASNVFYRLYLIVTDSQGAKDTTYTDINPKTTTITINSNPVGLQLTLDGQPFNTPLTFVGVEGILRTIGGPSQITLNNGATYNFVNWSQGGSLVQTFSTPVNNVTYTATYSPELRNPDNVPFTVNGLNYKYFEGTWSTLPDFATTFPLGTGNSAYFDLTISSVNDYFGFRFNGYIFVPTDGIYTFYTSSDDGSKLYIGSSLVVDNDGAHAVQELSGQIGLKSGLHAIYVDYFDRAGQEILEVRYEGPGIAKQLIPASVLFRADPTVVLNPVADAYIRSGTEENTNFGTNGKLITKKGYSNGKYETCLRFDVSSIPTNIISAKLRLFGSINNNSVATIPVAVFNVPDNSWQETTITFATKPANSKFGLDTVDVSGTNSVYYEWDITEKLNELRLAGISMISLKLKNISLTLNSRVNFNSRESNTNKPELVVYYNTPIAVAPLSKEESTLFVSPEVILTELFPQPAKDFLRIESSDKSNFDVISIIDVNGKNMAFLNLTGGDEYEISLDGISPGIYFLEVRRDMMVERKKFIVIE
;
A
#
# COMPACT_ATOMS: atom_id res chain seq x y z
N MET A 1 -31.28 1.22 -24.47
CA MET A 1 -31.89 0.05 -25.14
C MET A 1 -32.19 -0.98 -24.05
N LEU A 2 -33.46 -1.00 -23.64
CA LEU A 2 -34.22 -2.03 -22.90
C LEU A 2 -33.62 -2.77 -21.67
N ILE A 3 -34.20 -2.41 -20.52
CA ILE A 3 -34.58 -3.21 -19.32
C ILE A 3 -33.49 -3.49 -18.28
N ASN A 4 -33.47 -2.64 -17.24
CA ASN A 4 -33.12 -3.00 -15.86
C ASN A 4 -34.26 -2.49 -14.96
N ILE A 5 -35.26 -3.34 -14.76
CA ILE A 5 -36.29 -3.20 -13.72
C ILE A 5 -36.30 -4.55 -13.03
N PHE A 6 -35.92 -4.61 -11.76
CA PHE A 6 -36.41 -5.48 -10.68
C PHE A 6 -35.40 -5.46 -9.52
N SER A 7 -35.50 -4.45 -8.67
CA SER A 7 -35.01 -4.49 -7.29
C SER A 7 -36.18 -4.03 -6.43
N GLY A 8 -36.72 -4.91 -5.58
CA GLY A 8 -37.78 -4.53 -4.64
C GLY A 8 -39.09 -5.31 -4.74
N TYR A 9 -39.03 -6.62 -4.99
CA TYR A 9 -40.00 -7.53 -4.36
C TYR A 9 -39.21 -8.51 -3.48
N ASN A 10 -39.05 -8.17 -2.21
CA ASN A 10 -38.85 -9.18 -1.18
C ASN A 10 -40.18 -9.95 -1.09
N LEU A 11 -40.34 -10.98 -1.92
CA LEU A 11 -41.20 -12.09 -1.55
C LEU A 11 -40.53 -12.71 -0.33
N GLY A 12 -40.97 -12.29 0.86
CA GLY A 12 -40.50 -12.83 2.12
C GLY A 12 -40.81 -14.33 2.17
N TYR A 13 -39.87 -15.16 1.74
CA TYR A 13 -39.86 -16.55 2.16
C TYR A 13 -39.68 -16.55 3.67
N ALA A 14 -40.68 -17.07 4.38
CA ALA A 14 -40.59 -17.22 5.82
C ALA A 14 -39.35 -18.07 6.14
N GLN A 15 -38.43 -17.50 6.92
CA GLN A 15 -37.29 -18.20 7.46
C GLN A 15 -37.74 -19.55 8.04
N THR A 16 -37.09 -20.65 7.63
CA THR A 16 -37.45 -22.00 8.07
C THR A 16 -36.33 -22.59 8.90
N PHE A 17 -36.61 -22.86 10.17
CA PHE A 17 -35.75 -23.59 11.11
C PHE A 17 -36.57 -24.70 11.80
N PRO A 18 -35.95 -25.77 12.32
CA PRO A 18 -36.60 -26.74 13.18
C PRO A 18 -37.25 -26.04 14.37
N SER A 19 -38.35 -26.62 14.86
CA SER A 19 -39.08 -26.06 16.00
C SER A 19 -38.14 -25.72 17.17
N GLY A 20 -38.26 -24.50 17.68
CA GLY A 20 -37.45 -23.98 18.78
C GLY A 20 -36.18 -23.25 18.34
N PHE A 21 -35.74 -23.37 17.09
CA PHE A 21 -34.57 -22.65 16.58
C PHE A 21 -34.93 -21.33 15.89
N SER A 22 -34.03 -20.35 16.00
CA SER A 22 -34.07 -19.10 15.25
C SER A 22 -32.65 -18.56 15.03
N GLN A 23 -32.50 -17.56 14.17
CA GLN A 23 -31.26 -16.80 14.04
C GLN A 23 -31.44 -15.44 14.73
N VAL A 24 -30.42 -14.98 15.46
CA VAL A 24 -30.40 -13.69 16.14
C VAL A 24 -29.17 -12.93 15.68
N GLN A 25 -29.35 -11.71 15.20
CA GLN A 25 -28.25 -10.80 14.88
C GLN A 25 -27.63 -10.31 16.20
N VAL A 26 -26.36 -10.62 16.43
CA VAL A 26 -25.67 -10.31 17.70
C VAL A 26 -24.60 -9.22 17.55
N ALA A 27 -24.15 -8.94 16.33
CA ALA A 27 -23.32 -7.78 16.03
C ALA A 27 -23.61 -7.22 14.64
N THR A 28 -23.49 -5.90 14.51
CA THR A 28 -23.60 -5.15 13.26
C THR A 28 -22.34 -4.31 13.05
N GLY A 29 -22.20 -3.71 11.85
CA GLY A 29 -21.11 -2.77 11.56
C GLY A 29 -19.78 -3.45 11.24
N LEU A 30 -19.84 -4.71 10.79
CA LEU A 30 -18.70 -5.33 10.11
C LEU A 30 -18.56 -4.73 8.70
N VAL A 31 -17.47 -5.02 8.00
CA VAL A 31 -17.25 -4.64 6.61
C VAL A 31 -16.73 -5.84 5.84
N ALA A 32 -17.56 -6.40 4.94
CA ALA A 32 -17.20 -7.54 4.09
C ALA A 32 -16.49 -8.68 4.90
N PRO A 33 -17.16 -9.24 5.92
CA PRO A 33 -16.54 -10.27 6.77
C PRO A 33 -16.17 -11.50 5.93
N THR A 34 -15.03 -12.12 6.22
CA THR A 34 -14.48 -13.26 5.46
C THR A 34 -14.50 -14.57 6.25
N ILE A 35 -13.96 -14.55 7.47
CA ILE A 35 -13.93 -15.71 8.37
C ILE A 35 -13.96 -15.27 9.83
N MET A 36 -14.22 -16.22 10.74
CA MET A 36 -14.08 -16.01 12.17
C MET A 36 -13.54 -17.26 12.88
N THR A 37 -12.98 -17.05 14.06
CA THR A 37 -12.61 -18.15 14.97
C THR A 37 -12.73 -17.70 16.42
N GLU A 38 -13.04 -18.63 17.31
CA GLU A 38 -13.09 -18.38 18.75
C GLU A 38 -11.70 -18.58 19.36
N SER A 39 -11.26 -17.60 20.14
CA SER A 39 -10.03 -17.71 20.93
C SER A 39 -10.25 -18.57 22.19
N PRO A 40 -9.20 -19.17 22.76
CA PRO A 40 -9.33 -20.01 23.96
C PRO A 40 -9.95 -19.35 25.20
N ASP A 41 -10.06 -18.01 25.23
CA ASP A 41 -10.71 -17.26 26.31
C ASP A 41 -12.17 -16.87 26.00
N GLY A 42 -12.75 -17.35 24.90
CA GLY A 42 -14.15 -17.19 24.54
C GLY A 42 -14.48 -15.93 23.72
N ARG A 43 -13.48 -15.13 23.32
CA ARG A 43 -13.69 -14.02 22.37
C ARG A 43 -13.76 -14.56 20.94
N ILE A 44 -14.68 -14.03 20.13
CA ILE A 44 -14.76 -14.36 18.69
C ILE A 44 -14.01 -13.29 17.91
N PHE A 45 -12.99 -13.70 17.15
CA PHE A 45 -12.23 -12.85 16.26
C PHE A 45 -12.76 -12.99 14.84
N ILE A 46 -12.99 -11.86 14.17
CA ILE A 46 -13.67 -11.79 12.88
C ILE A 46 -12.78 -11.02 11.91
N ALA A 47 -12.39 -11.66 10.80
CA ALA A 47 -11.63 -11.03 9.74
C ALA A 47 -12.57 -10.26 8.80
N GLU A 48 -12.15 -9.06 8.43
CA GLU A 48 -12.75 -8.21 7.40
C GLU A 48 -11.84 -8.18 6.18
N GLN A 49 -12.44 -8.19 4.99
CA GLN A 49 -11.69 -8.32 3.73
C GLN A 49 -10.63 -7.23 3.56
N ASN A 50 -10.92 -6.01 4.02
CA ASN A 50 -10.05 -4.84 3.98
C ASN A 50 -8.82 -4.90 4.91
N GLY A 51 -8.60 -6.01 5.62
CA GLY A 51 -7.43 -6.22 6.49
C GLY A 51 -7.67 -5.96 7.97
N ALA A 52 -8.88 -5.58 8.40
CA ALA A 52 -9.20 -5.41 9.80
C ALA A 52 -9.57 -6.74 10.49
N LEU A 53 -9.06 -6.94 11.71
CA LEU A 53 -9.47 -8.04 12.58
C LEU A 53 -10.27 -7.48 13.75
N LYS A 54 -11.57 -7.78 13.80
CA LYS A 54 -12.51 -7.31 14.83
C LYS A 54 -12.67 -8.35 15.94
N ILE A 55 -13.08 -7.91 17.12
CA ILE A 55 -13.35 -8.78 18.28
C ILE A 55 -14.80 -8.60 18.70
N PHE A 56 -15.52 -9.71 18.84
CA PHE A 56 -16.80 -9.78 19.54
C PHE A 56 -16.56 -10.39 20.92
N LYS A 57 -16.95 -9.66 21.96
CA LYS A 57 -16.70 -9.99 23.37
C LYS A 57 -17.85 -9.46 24.22
N ASN A 58 -18.30 -10.25 25.20
CA ASN A 58 -19.34 -9.85 26.15
C ASN A 58 -20.63 -9.32 25.49
N GLY A 59 -21.04 -9.92 24.37
CA GLY A 59 -22.27 -9.56 23.67
C GLY A 59 -22.16 -8.31 22.79
N ALA A 60 -20.97 -7.75 22.58
CA ALA A 60 -20.77 -6.58 21.74
C ALA A 60 -19.53 -6.70 20.84
N LEU A 61 -19.60 -6.08 19.65
CA LEU A 61 -18.45 -5.88 18.79
C LEU A 61 -17.61 -4.73 19.34
N LEU A 62 -16.30 -4.93 19.50
CA LEU A 62 -15.42 -3.88 19.97
C LEU A 62 -15.22 -2.81 18.89
N PRO A 63 -15.25 -1.51 19.25
CA PRO A 63 -15.09 -0.43 18.28
C PRO A 63 -13.69 -0.44 17.66
N THR A 64 -12.66 -0.66 18.46
CA THR A 64 -11.27 -0.75 18.01
C THR A 64 -10.97 -2.14 17.43
N PRO A 65 -10.44 -2.24 16.21
CA PRO A 65 -9.95 -3.52 15.68
C PRO A 65 -8.72 -3.99 16.47
N PHE A 66 -8.54 -5.30 16.58
CA PHE A 66 -7.33 -5.91 17.15
C PHE A 66 -6.07 -5.48 16.38
N ILE A 67 -6.18 -5.48 15.05
CA ILE A 67 -5.19 -4.99 14.08
C ILE A 67 -5.89 -4.57 12.80
N SER A 68 -5.28 -3.66 12.04
CA SER A 68 -5.62 -3.37 10.65
C SER A 68 -4.37 -3.53 9.78
N LEU A 69 -4.39 -4.49 8.87
CA LEU A 69 -3.30 -4.79 7.95
C LEU A 69 -3.49 -4.08 6.62
N ASN A 70 -2.40 -3.71 5.95
CA ASN A 70 -2.44 -3.18 4.59
C ASN A 70 -2.44 -4.32 3.57
N VAL A 71 -3.62 -4.66 3.04
CA VAL A 71 -3.85 -5.83 2.19
C VAL A 71 -4.32 -5.42 0.78
N ASP A 72 -4.18 -6.32 -0.19
CA ASP A 72 -4.97 -6.26 -1.42
C ASP A 72 -6.33 -6.91 -1.15
N ASP A 73 -7.42 -6.14 -1.25
CA ASP A 73 -8.78 -6.57 -0.96
C ASP A 73 -9.65 -6.77 -2.22
N ASN A 74 -9.03 -6.84 -3.40
CA ASN A 74 -9.75 -7.09 -4.65
C ASN A 74 -10.22 -8.55 -4.78
N GLY A 75 -11.47 -8.76 -5.21
CA GLY A 75 -12.02 -10.10 -5.47
C GLY A 75 -12.22 -10.93 -4.20
N GLU A 76 -11.52 -12.06 -4.09
CA GLU A 76 -11.46 -12.89 -2.86
C GLU A 76 -10.18 -12.63 -2.05
N ARG A 77 -9.34 -11.67 -2.44
CA ARG A 77 -8.13 -11.30 -1.69
C ARG A 77 -8.51 -10.50 -0.44
N GLY A 78 -7.62 -10.45 0.54
CA GLY A 78 -7.82 -9.68 1.77
C GLY A 78 -7.22 -10.36 2.99
N LEU A 79 -7.79 -10.13 4.17
CA LEU A 79 -7.54 -10.96 5.37
C LEU A 79 -8.51 -12.14 5.37
N LEU A 80 -7.99 -13.36 5.31
CA LEU A 80 -8.76 -14.57 4.96
C LEU A 80 -8.67 -15.71 5.98
N GLY A 81 -7.68 -15.69 6.86
CA GLY A 81 -7.46 -16.78 7.84
C GLY A 81 -7.06 -16.29 9.20
N ILE A 82 -7.51 -17.01 10.24
CA ILE A 82 -7.17 -16.77 11.64
C ILE A 82 -6.91 -18.12 12.32
N ALA A 83 -5.78 -18.27 13.00
CA ALA A 83 -5.52 -19.41 13.86
C ALA A 83 -4.85 -18.97 15.17
N PHE A 84 -5.30 -19.54 16.30
CA PHE A 84 -4.67 -19.35 17.59
C PHE A 84 -3.65 -20.45 17.85
N ASP A 85 -2.48 -20.06 18.35
CA ASP A 85 -1.48 -21.03 18.79
C ASP A 85 -2.06 -21.94 19.90
N PRO A 86 -1.76 -23.25 19.92
CA PRO A 86 -2.25 -24.15 20.98
C PRO A 86 -1.88 -23.69 22.41
N ALA A 87 -0.79 -22.93 22.56
CA ALA A 87 -0.35 -22.35 23.81
C ALA A 87 -0.73 -20.86 23.97
N PHE A 88 -1.75 -20.38 23.25
CA PHE A 88 -2.19 -18.98 23.25
C PHE A 88 -2.38 -18.40 24.65
N THR A 89 -2.92 -19.16 25.61
CA THR A 89 -3.11 -18.70 27.00
C THR A 89 -1.81 -18.32 27.71
N THR A 90 -0.65 -18.73 27.18
CA THR A 90 0.68 -18.42 27.72
C THR A 90 1.51 -17.53 26.78
N ASN A 91 1.51 -17.80 25.47
CA ASN A 91 2.35 -17.08 24.50
C ASN A 91 1.64 -15.94 23.77
N GLN A 92 0.30 -15.90 23.83
CA GLN A 92 -0.53 -14.90 23.17
C GLN A 92 -0.33 -14.83 21.64
N TYR A 93 0.09 -15.93 21.00
CA TYR A 93 0.34 -15.95 19.55
C TYR A 93 -0.91 -16.21 18.72
N ILE A 94 -1.11 -15.35 17.73
CA ILE A 94 -2.18 -15.44 16.72
C ILE A 94 -1.55 -15.42 15.32
N TYR A 95 -2.02 -16.27 14.44
CA TYR A 95 -1.58 -16.40 13.05
C TYR A 95 -2.66 -15.82 12.14
N LEU A 96 -2.25 -15.02 11.15
CA LEU A 96 -3.13 -14.40 10.16
C LEU A 96 -2.67 -14.76 8.74
N TYR A 97 -3.62 -15.11 7.87
CA TYR A 97 -3.42 -15.37 6.45
C TYR A 97 -4.02 -14.20 5.67
N TYR A 98 -3.21 -13.52 4.86
CA TYR A 98 -3.66 -12.34 4.13
C TYR A 98 -2.91 -12.11 2.81
N THR A 99 -3.52 -11.37 1.89
CA THR A 99 -2.91 -11.01 0.60
C THR A 99 -2.14 -9.69 0.70
N LEU A 100 -0.89 -9.68 0.24
CA LEU A 100 -0.04 -8.47 0.28
C LEU A 100 -0.53 -7.40 -0.70
N SER A 101 -0.63 -6.15 -0.21
CA SER A 101 -0.93 -4.95 -1.03
C SER A 101 0.14 -4.64 -2.08
N SER A 102 1.39 -5.00 -1.80
CA SER A 102 2.52 -4.96 -2.74
C SER A 102 3.20 -6.32 -2.77
N GLY A 103 3.09 -7.06 -3.88
CA GLY A 103 3.85 -8.30 -4.09
C GLY A 103 3.09 -9.47 -4.71
N SER A 104 1.77 -9.39 -4.91
CA SER A 104 1.00 -10.51 -5.49
C SER A 104 1.19 -11.85 -4.76
N ASN A 105 1.48 -11.92 -3.45
CA ASN A 105 1.53 -13.20 -2.72
C ASN A 105 0.49 -13.20 -1.60
N ASN A 106 -0.05 -14.38 -1.30
CA ASN A 106 -0.63 -14.62 0.01
C ASN A 106 0.48 -14.88 1.04
N ARG A 107 0.27 -14.46 2.29
CA ARG A 107 1.23 -14.55 3.39
C ARG A 107 0.57 -15.08 4.65
N ILE A 108 1.33 -15.88 5.40
CA ILE A 108 1.04 -16.22 6.79
C ILE A 108 2.02 -15.48 7.69
N SER A 109 1.51 -14.73 8.66
CA SER A 109 2.31 -14.10 9.71
C SER A 109 1.76 -14.42 11.08
N ARG A 110 2.64 -14.50 12.07
CA ARG A 110 2.32 -14.60 13.49
C ARG A 110 2.44 -13.22 14.12
N PHE A 111 1.51 -12.89 15.00
CA PHE A 111 1.49 -11.68 15.82
C PHE A 111 1.37 -12.06 17.30
N THR A 112 1.75 -11.13 18.18
CA THR A 112 1.58 -11.30 19.64
C THR A 112 0.44 -10.41 20.13
N ALA A 113 -0.54 -11.00 20.80
CA ALA A 113 -1.65 -10.29 21.41
C ALA A 113 -1.23 -9.66 22.77
N ASN A 114 -1.83 -8.52 23.09
CA ASN A 114 -1.83 -7.91 24.41
C ASN A 114 -3.28 -7.55 24.77
N GLY A 115 -4.02 -8.54 25.28
CA GLY A 115 -5.46 -8.41 25.49
C GLY A 115 -6.22 -8.30 24.17
N ASP A 116 -6.97 -7.22 23.99
CA ASP A 116 -7.85 -7.00 22.84
C ASP A 116 -7.15 -6.25 21.68
N VAL A 117 -5.83 -6.06 21.72
CA VAL A 117 -5.02 -5.42 20.66
C VAL A 117 -3.72 -6.18 20.39
N VAL A 118 -3.13 -5.97 19.21
CA VAL A 118 -1.81 -6.49 18.85
C VAL A 118 -0.67 -5.70 19.53
N VAL A 119 0.43 -6.37 19.87
CA VAL A 119 1.69 -5.72 20.24
C VAL A 119 2.31 -5.09 18.98
N PRO A 120 2.54 -3.77 18.92
CA PRO A 120 3.11 -3.12 17.74
C PRO A 120 4.48 -3.70 17.37
N GLY A 121 4.70 -3.96 16.07
CA GLY A 121 5.96 -4.52 15.57
C GLY A 121 6.21 -5.99 15.91
N SER A 122 5.23 -6.70 16.48
CA SER A 122 5.37 -8.12 16.85
C SER A 122 5.20 -9.12 15.69
N GLU A 123 5.07 -8.62 14.46
CA GLU A 123 4.91 -9.48 13.30
C GLU A 123 6.14 -10.35 13.08
N VAL A 124 5.90 -11.65 12.90
CA VAL A 124 6.88 -12.60 12.39
C VAL A 124 6.29 -13.26 11.16
N VAL A 125 6.91 -13.04 9.99
CA VAL A 125 6.51 -13.71 8.76
C VAL A 125 6.83 -15.19 8.89
N ILE A 126 5.80 -16.04 8.72
CA ILE A 126 5.90 -17.50 8.85
C ILE A 126 6.12 -18.13 7.49
N LEU A 127 5.35 -17.69 6.49
CA LEU A 127 5.45 -18.21 5.14
C LEU A 127 4.95 -17.17 4.12
N ASN A 128 5.76 -16.89 3.10
CA ASN A 128 5.27 -16.31 1.86
C ASN A 128 4.91 -17.46 0.92
N LEU A 129 3.68 -17.49 0.43
CA LEU A 129 3.26 -18.47 -0.57
C LEU A 129 3.78 -18.09 -1.95
N ASP A 130 3.58 -18.95 -2.95
CA ASP A 130 4.01 -18.67 -4.32
C ASP A 130 3.32 -17.41 -4.88
N PRO A 131 3.92 -16.75 -5.90
CA PRO A 131 3.30 -15.59 -6.54
C PRO A 131 1.95 -15.94 -7.16
N LEU A 132 0.96 -15.11 -6.86
CA LEU A 132 -0.35 -15.10 -7.47
C LEU A 132 -0.27 -14.57 -8.90
N THR A 133 -1.10 -15.14 -9.74
CA THR A 133 -1.42 -14.62 -11.06
C THR A 133 -2.26 -13.33 -10.96
N SER A 134 -2.73 -12.81 -12.09
CA SER A 134 -3.72 -11.72 -12.10
C SER A 134 -5.08 -12.12 -11.53
N ALA A 135 -5.35 -13.42 -11.32
CA ALA A 135 -6.61 -13.88 -10.74
C ALA A 135 -6.74 -13.43 -9.28
N THR A 136 -7.89 -12.84 -8.96
CA THR A 136 -8.22 -12.34 -7.62
C THR A 136 -9.03 -13.34 -6.79
N ASN A 137 -9.36 -14.50 -7.36
CA ASN A 137 -10.17 -15.57 -6.78
C ASN A 137 -9.33 -16.84 -6.51
N HIS A 138 -9.92 -17.74 -5.73
CA HIS A 138 -9.38 -19.02 -5.27
C HIS A 138 -8.12 -18.85 -4.43
N ASN A 139 -8.21 -17.99 -3.40
CA ASN A 139 -7.11 -17.76 -2.47
C ASN A 139 -7.09 -18.80 -1.33
N GLY A 140 -8.21 -19.45 -1.02
CA GLY A 140 -8.37 -20.23 0.20
C GLY A 140 -8.13 -19.35 1.43
N GLY A 141 -7.21 -19.78 2.31
CA GLY A 141 -6.73 -19.00 3.44
C GLY A 141 -7.17 -19.51 4.81
N THR A 142 -8.06 -20.50 4.85
CA THR A 142 -8.45 -21.15 6.11
C THR A 142 -7.24 -21.81 6.78
N MET A 143 -7.18 -21.72 8.11
CA MET A 143 -6.13 -22.40 8.86
C MET A 143 -6.55 -22.73 10.29
N GLN A 144 -6.02 -23.83 10.81
CA GLN A 144 -6.25 -24.28 12.17
C GLN A 144 -5.08 -25.15 12.64
N PHE A 145 -4.71 -25.05 13.92
CA PHE A 145 -3.81 -26.03 14.52
C PHE A 145 -4.55 -27.35 14.76
N GLY A 146 -3.98 -28.44 14.26
CA GLY A 146 -4.48 -29.79 14.46
C GLY A 146 -4.19 -30.33 15.86
N PRO A 147 -4.77 -31.49 16.22
CA PRO A 147 -4.53 -32.15 17.51
C PRO A 147 -3.08 -32.61 17.71
N ASP A 148 -2.29 -32.65 16.64
CA ASP A 148 -0.86 -32.94 16.63
C ASP A 148 0.03 -31.69 16.84
N GLY A 149 -0.59 -30.52 17.06
CA GLY A 149 0.09 -29.25 17.28
C GLY A 149 0.71 -28.64 16.02
N LYS A 150 0.32 -29.10 14.81
CA LYS A 150 0.78 -28.55 13.53
C LYS A 150 -0.26 -27.64 12.92
N LEU A 151 0.19 -26.63 12.17
CA LEU A 151 -0.69 -25.70 11.48
C LEU A 151 -1.10 -26.30 10.14
N TYR A 152 -2.41 -26.48 9.94
CA TYR A 152 -3.01 -26.88 8.68
C TYR A 152 -3.55 -25.66 7.95
N VAL A 153 -3.27 -25.55 6.66
CA VAL A 153 -3.64 -24.36 5.85
C VAL A 153 -4.25 -24.79 4.52
N GLY A 154 -5.46 -24.33 4.22
CA GLY A 154 -6.08 -24.51 2.91
C GLY A 154 -5.64 -23.40 1.97
N VAL A 155 -5.08 -23.75 0.80
CA VAL A 155 -4.58 -22.81 -0.20
C VAL A 155 -5.25 -23.11 -1.54
N GLY A 156 -5.93 -22.12 -2.11
CA GLY A 156 -6.58 -22.27 -3.42
C GLY A 156 -5.62 -22.29 -4.61
N ASP A 157 -6.13 -22.73 -5.75
CA ASP A 157 -5.38 -22.91 -7.00
C ASP A 157 -5.06 -21.60 -7.72
N ASN A 158 -5.55 -20.47 -7.20
CA ASN A 158 -5.49 -19.14 -7.78
C ASN A 158 -6.01 -19.08 -9.23
N ALA A 159 -7.10 -19.79 -9.49
CA ALA A 159 -7.76 -19.93 -10.79
C ALA A 159 -6.85 -20.49 -11.90
N ASN A 160 -5.80 -21.22 -11.52
CA ASN A 160 -4.94 -21.94 -12.43
C ASN A 160 -5.06 -23.45 -12.18
N SER A 161 -5.80 -24.12 -13.06
CA SER A 161 -6.12 -25.54 -12.95
C SER A 161 -4.91 -26.48 -13.06
N ASN A 162 -3.73 -26.00 -13.44
CA ASN A 162 -2.51 -26.83 -13.45
C ASN A 162 -1.89 -26.96 -12.05
N ASN A 163 -2.09 -25.96 -11.19
CA ASN A 163 -1.49 -25.91 -9.85
C ASN A 163 -1.88 -27.07 -8.91
N PRO A 164 -3.15 -27.52 -8.83
CA PRO A 164 -3.60 -28.53 -7.88
C PRO A 164 -2.84 -29.86 -7.99
N GLN A 165 -2.48 -30.28 -9.21
CA GLN A 165 -1.72 -31.51 -9.46
C GLN A 165 -0.21 -31.30 -9.42
N ASP A 166 0.28 -30.07 -9.61
CA ASP A 166 1.69 -29.76 -9.43
C ASP A 166 2.05 -29.78 -7.94
N LEU A 167 3.00 -30.64 -7.57
CA LEU A 167 3.45 -30.83 -6.19
C LEU A 167 4.53 -29.83 -5.78
N ASP A 168 5.09 -29.06 -6.70
CA ASP A 168 6.14 -28.08 -6.40
C ASP A 168 5.59 -26.64 -6.26
N THR A 169 4.28 -26.51 -6.03
CA THR A 169 3.57 -25.28 -5.64
C THR A 169 2.70 -25.50 -4.39
N TYR A 170 2.43 -24.43 -3.64
CA TYR A 170 1.47 -24.40 -2.54
C TYR A 170 0.00 -24.35 -3.00
N HIS A 171 -0.27 -24.06 -4.27
CA HIS A 171 -1.62 -23.78 -4.79
C HIS A 171 -2.47 -25.04 -4.99
N GLY A 172 -3.74 -25.01 -4.56
CA GLY A 172 -4.68 -26.13 -4.66
C GLY A 172 -4.36 -27.27 -3.69
N LYS A 173 -3.97 -26.92 -2.45
CA LYS A 173 -3.42 -27.84 -1.43
C LYS A 173 -4.04 -27.61 -0.06
N VAL A 174 -3.94 -28.64 0.78
CA VAL A 174 -3.86 -28.46 2.24
C VAL A 174 -2.39 -28.63 2.63
N LEU A 175 -1.82 -27.62 3.29
CA LEU A 175 -0.48 -27.68 3.86
C LEU A 175 -0.53 -28.18 5.30
N ARG A 176 0.54 -28.82 5.75
CA ARG A 176 0.78 -29.13 7.17
C ARG A 176 2.20 -28.72 7.53
N ILE A 177 2.31 -27.65 8.30
CA ILE A 177 3.58 -27.00 8.65
C ILE A 177 3.72 -26.86 10.17
N ASN A 178 4.95 -26.71 10.64
CA ASN A 178 5.23 -26.33 12.01
C ASN A 178 4.83 -24.86 12.25
N SER A 179 4.80 -24.45 13.51
CA SER A 179 4.46 -23.07 13.93
C SER A 179 5.46 -22.01 13.43
N ASP A 180 6.61 -22.42 12.92
CA ASP A 180 7.65 -21.58 12.30
C ASP A 180 7.62 -21.61 10.75
N GLY A 181 6.66 -22.31 10.15
CA GLY A 181 6.50 -22.40 8.70
C GLY A 181 7.25 -23.55 8.03
N THR A 182 8.10 -24.29 8.76
CA THR A 182 8.83 -25.42 8.20
C THR A 182 7.92 -26.63 7.94
N PRO A 183 8.22 -27.48 6.94
CA PRO A 183 7.49 -28.73 6.72
C PRO A 183 7.42 -29.61 7.97
N ALA A 184 6.22 -30.06 8.33
CA ALA A 184 6.05 -30.92 9.48
C ALA A 184 6.56 -32.35 9.22
N SER A 185 7.21 -32.95 10.22
CA SER A 185 7.61 -34.37 10.15
C SER A 185 6.37 -35.26 9.96
N GLY A 186 6.50 -36.28 9.10
CA GLY A 186 5.39 -37.19 8.78
C GLY A 186 4.47 -36.71 7.66
N ASN A 187 4.80 -35.61 6.98
CA ASN A 187 4.13 -35.26 5.73
C ASN A 187 4.37 -36.34 4.66
N PRO A 188 3.38 -36.59 3.78
CA PRO A 188 3.39 -37.67 2.79
C PRO A 188 4.53 -37.57 1.76
N PHE A 189 5.01 -36.36 1.47
CA PHE A 189 6.11 -36.13 0.55
C PHE A 189 7.34 -35.65 1.32
N SER A 190 8.31 -36.55 1.56
CA SER A 190 9.45 -36.25 2.43
C SER A 190 10.67 -35.64 1.70
N THR A 191 10.68 -35.66 0.37
CA THR A 191 11.78 -35.17 -0.48
C THR A 191 11.26 -34.23 -1.57
N GLY A 192 12.15 -33.46 -2.20
CA GLY A 192 11.83 -32.49 -3.25
C GLY A 192 11.82 -31.04 -2.74
N SER A 193 11.09 -30.17 -3.44
CA SER A 193 10.98 -28.74 -3.13
C SER A 193 10.41 -28.49 -1.71
N LEU A 194 10.55 -27.26 -1.22
CA LEU A 194 9.96 -26.85 0.05
C LEU A 194 8.42 -26.96 0.00
N GLN A 195 7.83 -26.54 -1.11
CA GLN A 195 6.41 -26.63 -1.41
C GLN A 195 5.93 -28.06 -1.26
N ARG A 196 6.54 -28.99 -2.00
CA ARG A 196 6.22 -30.41 -1.98
C ARG A 196 6.23 -30.99 -0.58
N ARG A 197 7.28 -30.69 0.19
CA ARG A 197 7.42 -31.22 1.55
C ARG A 197 6.39 -30.66 2.53
N SER A 198 5.79 -29.51 2.23
CA SER A 198 4.77 -28.88 3.07
C SER A 198 3.35 -29.41 2.82
N ILE A 199 3.14 -30.15 1.73
CA ILE A 199 1.82 -30.64 1.32
C ILE A 199 1.36 -31.79 2.24
N TRP A 200 0.12 -31.67 2.71
CA TRP A 200 -0.65 -32.74 3.36
C TRP A 200 -1.63 -33.40 2.39
N SER A 201 -2.39 -32.61 1.64
CA SER A 201 -3.33 -33.07 0.61
C SER A 201 -3.25 -32.20 -0.63
N TYR A 202 -3.57 -32.74 -1.80
CA TYR A 202 -3.49 -32.04 -3.08
C TYR A 202 -4.65 -32.38 -4.03
N GLY A 203 -4.72 -31.71 -5.18
CA GLY A 203 -5.83 -31.88 -6.13
C GLY A 203 -7.11 -31.21 -5.65
N LEU A 204 -7.01 -30.07 -4.95
CA LEU A 204 -8.13 -29.26 -4.49
C LEU A 204 -8.21 -27.97 -5.31
N ARG A 205 -9.41 -27.37 -5.43
CA ARG A 205 -9.63 -26.14 -6.20
C ARG A 205 -9.49 -24.89 -5.35
N ASN A 206 -10.38 -24.73 -4.38
CA ASN A 206 -10.45 -23.60 -3.48
C ASN A 206 -10.90 -24.09 -2.09
N PRO A 207 -10.00 -24.77 -1.32
CA PRO A 207 -10.29 -25.24 0.02
C PRO A 207 -10.57 -24.04 0.95
N TYR A 208 -11.86 -23.73 1.12
CA TYR A 208 -12.33 -22.46 1.65
C TYR A 208 -12.42 -22.45 3.18
N THR A 209 -12.87 -23.55 3.78
CA THR A 209 -12.82 -23.76 5.24
C THR A 209 -12.36 -25.16 5.58
N LEU A 210 -11.68 -25.32 6.72
CA LEU A 210 -11.35 -26.62 7.30
C LEU A 210 -11.67 -26.64 8.79
N THR A 211 -11.97 -27.83 9.33
CA THR A 211 -12.08 -28.02 10.78
C THR A 211 -11.73 -29.44 11.19
N PHE A 212 -11.22 -29.57 12.42
CA PHE A 212 -11.07 -30.86 13.09
C PHE A 212 -12.30 -31.23 13.91
N GLN A 213 -12.67 -32.51 13.90
CA GLN A 213 -13.61 -33.06 14.88
C GLN A 213 -12.84 -33.29 16.19
N PRO A 214 -13.26 -32.67 17.32
CA PRO A 214 -12.42 -32.55 18.51
C PRO A 214 -12.13 -33.87 19.24
N THR A 215 -12.89 -34.94 19.01
CA THR A 215 -12.74 -36.22 19.72
C THR A 215 -11.99 -37.27 18.89
N THR A 216 -12.24 -37.31 17.59
CA THR A 216 -11.75 -38.31 16.64
C THR A 216 -10.56 -37.83 15.84
N GLY A 217 -10.33 -36.50 15.79
CA GLY A 217 -9.29 -35.90 14.97
C GLY A 217 -9.59 -35.89 13.48
N LYS A 218 -10.82 -36.19 13.06
CA LYS A 218 -11.22 -36.13 11.65
C LYS A 218 -11.03 -34.70 11.10
N LEU A 219 -10.33 -34.56 9.98
CA LEU A 219 -10.12 -33.27 9.31
C LEU A 219 -11.05 -33.17 8.10
N PHE A 220 -12.05 -32.30 8.17
CA PHE A 220 -12.93 -32.01 7.04
C PHE A 220 -12.52 -30.70 6.38
N VAL A 221 -12.49 -30.71 5.05
CA VAL A 221 -12.15 -29.57 4.20
C VAL A 221 -13.28 -29.34 3.23
N ASN A 222 -13.85 -28.13 3.24
CA ASN A 222 -14.84 -27.71 2.27
C ASN A 222 -14.11 -27.12 1.07
N ASP A 223 -14.29 -27.73 -0.10
CA ASP A 223 -13.65 -27.29 -1.35
C ASP A 223 -14.70 -26.72 -2.30
N VAL A 224 -14.51 -25.46 -2.71
CA VAL A 224 -15.46 -24.76 -3.59
C VAL A 224 -15.23 -25.17 -5.04
N GLY A 225 -16.29 -25.67 -5.67
CA GLY A 225 -16.29 -26.18 -7.04
C GLY A 225 -16.28 -25.10 -8.10
N GLN A 226 -16.11 -25.51 -9.36
CA GLN A 226 -16.12 -24.63 -10.52
C GLN A 226 -17.53 -24.43 -11.06
N PHE A 227 -18.19 -25.52 -11.46
CA PHE A 227 -19.47 -25.46 -12.18
C PHE A 227 -20.48 -26.53 -11.76
N THR A 228 -20.04 -27.63 -11.16
CA THR A 228 -20.90 -28.81 -11.01
C THR A 228 -21.10 -29.24 -9.57
N TRP A 229 -20.06 -29.25 -8.74
CA TRP A 229 -20.12 -29.85 -7.41
C TRP A 229 -19.37 -29.02 -6.37
N GLU A 230 -20.01 -28.82 -5.24
CA GLU A 230 -19.37 -28.41 -4.00
C GLU A 230 -19.01 -29.65 -3.18
N GLU A 231 -17.88 -29.62 -2.48
CA GLU A 231 -17.31 -30.82 -1.85
C GLU A 231 -16.99 -30.65 -0.36
N ILE A 232 -17.19 -31.74 0.39
CA ILE A 232 -16.69 -31.92 1.75
C ILE A 232 -15.74 -33.12 1.73
N ASN A 233 -14.45 -32.84 1.86
CA ASN A 233 -13.35 -33.80 1.75
C ASN A 233 -12.85 -34.24 3.14
N ASP A 234 -12.68 -35.54 3.38
CA ASP A 234 -12.03 -36.08 4.58
C ASP A 234 -10.52 -36.15 4.31
N CYS A 235 -9.79 -35.16 4.83
CA CYS A 235 -8.34 -35.01 4.73
C CYS A 235 -7.61 -35.54 5.97
N THR A 236 -8.23 -36.44 6.76
CA THR A 236 -7.62 -36.97 7.99
C THR A 236 -6.32 -37.71 7.71
N THR A 237 -6.23 -38.40 6.58
CA THR A 237 -5.02 -39.11 6.14
C THR A 237 -4.29 -38.28 5.09
N GLY A 238 -3.01 -37.98 5.33
CA GLY A 238 -2.18 -37.24 4.38
C GLY A 238 -1.85 -38.05 3.12
N GLY A 239 -1.67 -37.35 2.00
CA GLY A 239 -1.31 -37.89 0.69
C GLY A 239 -2.49 -38.04 -0.26
N GLY A 240 -3.70 -37.68 0.16
CA GLY A 240 -4.89 -37.74 -0.69
C GLY A 240 -4.82 -36.79 -1.87
N ASN A 241 -5.07 -37.32 -3.07
CA ASN A 241 -5.33 -36.56 -4.29
C ASN A 241 -6.84 -36.44 -4.49
N TYR A 242 -7.40 -35.23 -4.39
CA TYR A 242 -8.85 -35.01 -4.55
C TYR A 242 -9.27 -34.76 -6.00
N GLY A 243 -8.31 -34.81 -6.92
CA GLY A 243 -8.55 -35.02 -8.34
C GLY A 243 -8.78 -33.76 -9.18
N TRP A 244 -9.00 -32.57 -8.60
CA TRP A 244 -9.11 -31.34 -9.38
C TRP A 244 -7.82 -31.11 -10.21
N PRO A 245 -7.91 -30.71 -11.50
CA PRO A 245 -9.12 -30.41 -12.25
C PRO A 245 -9.76 -31.59 -13.00
N ASP A 246 -9.13 -32.77 -12.96
CA ASP A 246 -9.58 -33.95 -13.71
C ASP A 246 -10.82 -34.62 -13.10
N ALA A 247 -11.13 -34.32 -11.83
CA ALA A 247 -12.36 -34.68 -11.16
C ALA A 247 -12.94 -33.49 -10.38
N GLU A 248 -14.25 -33.36 -10.45
CA GLU A 248 -15.08 -32.45 -9.66
C GLU A 248 -16.27 -33.29 -9.18
N GLY A 249 -16.41 -33.48 -7.87
CA GLY A 249 -17.36 -34.38 -7.23
C GLY A 249 -16.87 -35.84 -7.16
N ILE A 250 -17.82 -36.79 -7.16
CA ILE A 250 -17.52 -38.22 -7.07
C ILE A 250 -16.92 -38.73 -8.38
N SER A 251 -15.70 -39.25 -8.32
CA SER A 251 -14.98 -39.88 -9.42
C SER A 251 -14.99 -41.42 -9.33
N SER A 252 -14.98 -42.06 -10.49
CA SER A 252 -14.73 -43.50 -10.62
C SER A 252 -13.24 -43.84 -10.82
N ASN A 253 -12.38 -42.82 -10.99
CA ASN A 253 -10.95 -43.03 -11.11
C ASN A 253 -10.34 -43.38 -9.74
N PRO A 254 -9.79 -44.60 -9.55
CA PRO A 254 -9.25 -45.01 -8.25
C PRO A 254 -8.00 -44.24 -7.82
N ALA A 255 -7.42 -43.40 -8.69
CA ALA A 255 -6.32 -42.52 -8.33
C ALA A 255 -6.76 -41.33 -7.46
N TYR A 256 -8.07 -41.03 -7.40
CA TYR A 256 -8.62 -39.89 -6.66
C TYR A 256 -9.38 -40.34 -5.42
N VAL A 257 -9.31 -39.53 -4.37
CA VAL A 257 -10.07 -39.68 -3.14
C VAL A 257 -11.39 -38.95 -3.29
N ASN A 258 -12.50 -39.69 -3.18
CA ASN A 258 -13.82 -39.09 -3.29
C ASN A 258 -14.18 -38.25 -2.05
N PRO A 259 -14.94 -37.15 -2.25
CA PRO A 259 -15.50 -36.41 -1.13
C PRO A 259 -16.41 -37.28 -0.26
N VAL A 260 -16.45 -36.99 1.04
CA VAL A 260 -17.41 -37.60 1.97
C VAL A 260 -18.83 -37.24 1.59
N TYR A 261 -19.01 -36.02 1.11
CA TYR A 261 -20.27 -35.53 0.59
C TYR A 261 -20.01 -34.50 -0.50
N ALA A 262 -20.78 -34.56 -1.57
CA ALA A 262 -20.81 -33.53 -2.60
C ALA A 262 -22.26 -33.16 -2.91
N TYR A 263 -22.50 -31.90 -3.26
CA TYR A 263 -23.82 -31.42 -3.66
C TYR A 263 -23.76 -30.57 -4.92
N SER A 264 -24.80 -30.65 -5.74
CA SER A 264 -24.77 -30.06 -7.08
C SER A 264 -24.97 -28.56 -7.04
N HIS A 265 -24.40 -27.86 -8.02
CA HIS A 265 -24.77 -26.49 -8.30
C HIS A 265 -26.27 -26.38 -8.63
N GLY A 266 -26.94 -25.33 -8.14
CA GLY A 266 -28.38 -25.12 -8.35
C GLY A 266 -29.05 -24.32 -7.24
N SER A 267 -30.38 -24.31 -7.26
CA SER A 267 -31.21 -23.57 -6.30
C SER A 267 -32.07 -24.52 -5.48
N GLY A 268 -32.01 -24.39 -4.15
CA GLY A 268 -32.86 -25.16 -3.24
C GLY A 268 -32.07 -25.83 -2.12
N SER A 269 -32.80 -26.51 -1.24
CA SER A 269 -32.21 -27.20 -0.07
C SER A 269 -31.31 -28.35 -0.51
N GLY A 270 -30.01 -28.26 -0.23
CA GLY A 270 -29.00 -29.26 -0.62
C GLY A 270 -28.46 -29.08 -2.04
N GLN A 271 -28.65 -27.89 -2.62
CA GLN A 271 -28.00 -27.42 -3.85
C GLN A 271 -27.50 -25.99 -3.62
N GLY A 272 -26.46 -25.57 -4.34
CA GLY A 272 -25.85 -24.28 -4.07
C GLY A 272 -24.90 -23.79 -5.16
N CYS A 273 -23.89 -23.01 -4.77
CA CYS A 273 -22.87 -22.53 -5.71
C CYS A 273 -21.47 -22.41 -5.08
N ALA A 274 -21.39 -22.37 -3.75
CA ALA A 274 -20.14 -22.15 -3.02
C ALA A 274 -20.31 -22.54 -1.55
N ILE A 275 -19.66 -23.64 -1.16
CA ILE A 275 -19.55 -24.08 0.22
C ILE A 275 -18.57 -23.18 0.99
N THR A 276 -19.10 -22.27 1.80
CA THR A 276 -18.31 -21.18 2.41
C THR A 276 -18.14 -21.30 3.92
N GLY A 277 -18.51 -22.45 4.49
CA GLY A 277 -18.28 -22.72 5.90
C GLY A 277 -18.73 -24.11 6.31
N GLY A 278 -18.03 -24.67 7.29
CA GLY A 278 -18.46 -25.88 7.98
C GLY A 278 -17.77 -26.06 9.32
N THR A 279 -18.45 -26.73 10.25
CA THR A 279 -17.96 -26.95 11.62
C THR A 279 -18.58 -28.20 12.24
N PHE A 280 -17.82 -28.89 13.11
CA PHE A 280 -18.37 -29.95 13.94
C PHE A 280 -19.02 -29.37 15.20
N PHE A 281 -20.27 -29.74 15.47
CA PHE A 281 -21.00 -29.27 16.64
C PHE A 281 -20.75 -30.17 17.86
N ASN A 282 -19.69 -29.86 18.60
CA ASN A 282 -19.31 -30.57 19.83
C ASN A 282 -18.94 -29.61 20.98
N PRO A 283 -19.76 -28.59 21.31
CA PRO A 283 -19.46 -27.72 22.43
C PRO A 283 -19.53 -28.50 23.76
N SER A 284 -18.78 -28.06 24.78
CA SER A 284 -18.76 -28.69 26.11
C SER A 284 -20.10 -28.58 26.86
N SER A 285 -20.91 -27.58 26.50
CA SER A 285 -22.26 -27.33 27.01
C SER A 285 -23.12 -26.81 25.87
N THR A 286 -24.38 -27.22 25.77
CA THR A 286 -25.35 -26.65 24.84
C THR A 286 -26.77 -26.89 25.33
N ASN A 287 -27.68 -25.99 24.99
CA ASN A 287 -29.12 -26.20 25.17
C ASN A 287 -29.78 -26.80 23.93
N TYR A 288 -29.03 -27.03 22.84
CA TYR A 288 -29.56 -27.69 21.65
C TYR A 288 -29.94 -29.14 21.97
N PRO A 289 -30.99 -29.69 21.33
CA PRO A 289 -31.33 -31.10 21.48
C PRO A 289 -30.16 -32.04 21.19
N SER A 290 -30.00 -33.10 21.99
CA SER A 290 -28.82 -33.99 21.95
C SER A 290 -28.53 -34.62 20.58
N GLN A 291 -29.54 -34.78 19.73
CA GLN A 291 -29.43 -35.26 18.35
C GLN A 291 -28.58 -34.37 17.42
N TYR A 292 -28.28 -33.13 17.83
CA TYR A 292 -27.43 -32.22 17.08
C TYR A 292 -25.94 -32.37 17.39
N SER A 293 -25.60 -32.97 18.54
CA SER A 293 -24.22 -33.19 18.97
C SER A 293 -23.49 -34.17 18.05
N GLY A 294 -22.27 -33.82 17.65
CA GLY A 294 -21.41 -34.64 16.77
C GLY A 294 -21.70 -34.50 15.28
N ASN A 295 -22.69 -33.70 14.87
CA ASN A 295 -22.93 -33.44 13.45
C ASN A 295 -21.95 -32.44 12.88
N TYR A 296 -21.72 -32.53 11.57
CA TYR A 296 -21.01 -31.52 10.80
C TYR A 296 -22.03 -30.57 10.16
N PHE A 297 -22.06 -29.31 10.59
CA PHE A 297 -22.90 -28.28 9.99
C PHE A 297 -22.14 -27.54 8.90
N PHE A 298 -22.81 -27.16 7.82
CA PHE A 298 -22.21 -26.45 6.69
C PHE A 298 -23.20 -25.52 6.02
N ILE A 299 -22.67 -24.53 5.30
CA ILE A 299 -23.43 -23.44 4.70
C ILE A 299 -23.08 -23.26 3.23
N ASP A 300 -24.05 -22.77 2.46
CA ASP A 300 -23.87 -22.35 1.08
C ASP A 300 -24.13 -20.86 0.90
N TYR A 301 -23.23 -20.22 0.17
CA TYR A 301 -23.21 -18.77 -0.05
C TYR A 301 -24.39 -18.26 -0.87
N CYS A 302 -24.78 -18.96 -1.94
CA CYS A 302 -25.82 -18.47 -2.86
C CYS A 302 -27.23 -18.81 -2.36
N SER A 303 -27.40 -20.01 -1.82
CA SER A 303 -28.72 -20.56 -1.52
C SER A 303 -29.17 -20.32 -0.08
N ASN A 304 -28.34 -19.67 0.75
CA ASN A 304 -28.71 -19.15 2.09
C ASN A 304 -29.36 -20.21 3.00
N TRP A 305 -28.70 -21.36 3.13
CA TRP A 305 -29.13 -22.45 4.01
C TRP A 305 -28.01 -22.93 4.93
N ILE A 306 -28.41 -23.58 6.01
CA ILE A 306 -27.54 -24.39 6.87
C ILE A 306 -28.03 -25.83 6.75
N ASP A 307 -27.15 -26.76 6.45
CA ASP A 307 -27.44 -28.18 6.48
C ASP A 307 -26.47 -28.90 7.41
N ARG A 308 -26.75 -30.17 7.69
CA ARG A 308 -25.89 -31.01 8.52
C ARG A 308 -25.65 -32.40 7.95
N LEU A 309 -24.48 -32.95 8.24
CA LEU A 309 -24.15 -34.35 8.05
C LEU A 309 -24.11 -35.08 9.39
N THR A 310 -24.79 -36.22 9.47
CA THR A 310 -24.54 -37.24 10.49
C THR A 310 -23.58 -38.27 9.91
N ILE A 311 -22.49 -38.57 10.63
CA ILE A 311 -21.47 -39.52 10.17
C ILE A 311 -21.60 -40.81 10.97
N SER A 312 -21.75 -41.94 10.28
CA SER A 312 -21.77 -43.28 10.87
C SER A 312 -20.83 -44.20 10.08
N GLY A 313 -19.66 -44.50 10.65
CA GLY A 313 -18.59 -45.19 9.93
C GLY A 313 -18.06 -44.33 8.77
N SER A 314 -18.07 -44.87 7.56
CA SER A 314 -17.70 -44.15 6.32
C SER A 314 -18.90 -43.46 5.64
N THR A 315 -20.11 -43.61 6.16
CA THR A 315 -21.33 -43.07 5.54
C THR A 315 -21.65 -41.70 6.14
N ALA A 316 -21.81 -40.69 5.28
CA ALA A 316 -22.35 -39.39 5.64
C ALA A 316 -23.79 -39.25 5.12
N THR A 317 -24.71 -38.90 6.02
CA THR A 317 -26.12 -38.67 5.68
C THR A 317 -26.46 -37.20 5.88
N ARG A 318 -26.88 -36.54 4.80
CA ARG A 318 -27.30 -35.14 4.80
C ARG A 318 -28.73 -34.98 5.31
N SER A 319 -28.96 -33.96 6.14
CA SER A 319 -30.27 -33.52 6.60
C SER A 319 -30.36 -32.00 6.54
N SER A 320 -31.51 -31.46 6.11
CA SER A 320 -31.69 -30.01 6.13
C SER A 320 -31.83 -29.46 7.54
N PHE A 321 -31.28 -28.27 7.79
CA PHE A 321 -31.39 -27.61 9.09
C PHE A 321 -32.02 -26.22 9.00
N ALA A 322 -31.65 -25.35 8.08
CA ALA A 322 -32.28 -24.04 7.95
C ALA A 322 -32.27 -23.55 6.51
N THR A 323 -33.29 -22.82 6.10
CA THR A 323 -33.33 -22.13 4.80
C THR A 323 -33.74 -20.67 4.97
N SER A 324 -33.35 -19.83 4.01
CA SER A 324 -33.57 -18.38 4.04
C SER A 324 -32.92 -17.73 5.28
N ILE A 325 -31.69 -18.17 5.61
CA ILE A 325 -30.87 -17.50 6.63
C ILE A 325 -30.36 -16.15 6.11
N ALA A 326 -29.76 -15.33 6.97
CA ALA A 326 -29.20 -14.04 6.55
C ALA A 326 -28.22 -14.21 5.37
N GLY A 327 -28.45 -13.45 4.30
CA GLY A 327 -27.94 -13.79 2.97
C GLY A 327 -26.42 -13.74 2.82
N SER A 328 -25.89 -14.48 1.84
CA SER A 328 -24.45 -14.60 1.58
C SER A 328 -23.67 -15.00 2.84
N PRO A 329 -24.05 -16.12 3.49
CA PRO A 329 -23.38 -16.58 4.71
C PRO A 329 -21.95 -17.00 4.40
N VAL A 330 -21.00 -16.69 5.28
CA VAL A 330 -19.60 -17.13 5.20
C VAL A 330 -19.08 -17.42 6.60
N GLY A 331 -18.28 -18.47 6.76
CA GLY A 331 -17.77 -18.89 8.06
C GLY A 331 -18.88 -19.34 9.04
N ILE A 332 -18.74 -20.53 9.59
CA ILE A 332 -19.62 -21.02 10.65
C ILE A 332 -18.76 -21.71 11.71
N ILE A 333 -19.01 -21.41 12.99
CA ILE A 333 -18.30 -22.03 14.12
C ILE A 333 -19.31 -22.51 15.16
N ALA A 334 -18.97 -23.61 15.85
CA ALA A 334 -19.60 -23.97 17.11
C ALA A 334 -18.80 -23.32 18.25
N ALA A 335 -19.37 -22.32 18.90
CA ALA A 335 -18.70 -21.58 19.97
C ALA A 335 -18.84 -22.29 21.33
N SER A 336 -17.96 -21.94 22.26
CA SER A 336 -17.90 -22.50 23.62
C SER A 336 -19.17 -22.26 24.44
N ASP A 337 -19.97 -21.24 24.08
CA ASP A 337 -21.28 -20.95 24.69
C ASP A 337 -22.39 -21.95 24.32
N GLY A 338 -22.10 -22.90 23.42
CA GLY A 338 -23.01 -23.95 23.02
C GLY A 338 -23.88 -23.65 21.81
N ASN A 339 -23.62 -22.56 21.08
CA ASN A 339 -24.39 -22.16 19.90
C ASN A 339 -23.55 -22.15 18.63
N LEU A 340 -24.23 -22.28 17.50
CA LEU A 340 -23.64 -22.00 16.19
C LEU A 340 -23.65 -20.48 15.94
N TYR A 341 -22.54 -19.99 15.40
CA TYR A 341 -22.43 -18.63 14.89
C TYR A 341 -22.09 -18.67 13.41
N PHE A 342 -22.61 -17.73 12.62
CA PHE A 342 -22.21 -17.54 11.22
C PHE A 342 -22.15 -16.05 10.86
N LEU A 343 -21.34 -15.69 9.86
CA LEU A 343 -21.26 -14.32 9.34
C LEU A 343 -22.15 -14.19 8.12
N SER A 344 -22.71 -12.99 7.89
CA SER A 344 -23.44 -12.67 6.67
C SER A 344 -22.77 -11.50 5.96
N ARG A 345 -22.39 -11.68 4.69
CA ARG A 345 -21.82 -10.60 3.86
C ARG A 345 -22.88 -9.63 3.36
N SER A 346 -24.12 -10.08 3.16
CA SER A 346 -25.20 -9.19 2.70
C SER A 346 -25.62 -8.16 3.75
N THR A 347 -25.55 -8.54 5.03
CA THR A 347 -25.94 -7.69 6.17
C THR A 347 -24.75 -7.18 6.97
N ASN A 348 -23.52 -7.57 6.61
CA ASN A 348 -22.29 -7.20 7.31
C ASN A 348 -22.38 -7.40 8.84
N SER A 349 -22.79 -8.61 9.23
CA SER A 349 -23.21 -8.88 10.61
C SER A 349 -22.86 -10.30 11.07
N LEU A 350 -22.74 -10.46 12.38
CA LEU A 350 -22.60 -11.76 13.06
C LEU A 350 -23.97 -12.22 13.54
N TYR A 351 -24.32 -13.47 13.23
CA TYR A 351 -25.54 -14.12 13.68
C TYR A 351 -25.23 -15.28 14.60
N ARG A 352 -26.06 -15.46 15.61
CA ARG A 352 -26.12 -16.64 16.48
C ARG A 352 -27.39 -17.43 16.16
N VAL A 353 -27.28 -18.75 16.06
CA VAL A 353 -28.44 -19.64 16.03
C VAL A 353 -28.81 -19.94 17.48
N GLU A 354 -30.04 -19.65 17.89
CA GLU A 354 -30.52 -19.88 19.25
C GLU A 354 -31.58 -20.96 19.28
N PHE A 355 -31.57 -21.78 20.33
CA PHE A 355 -32.62 -22.74 20.64
C PHE A 355 -33.39 -22.33 21.89
N SER A 356 -34.71 -22.31 21.82
CA SER A 356 -35.62 -22.19 22.98
C SER A 356 -36.64 -23.32 22.93
N SER A 357 -36.89 -23.99 24.06
CA SER A 357 -37.72 -25.20 24.11
C SER A 357 -39.23 -24.98 23.90
N GLY A 358 -39.66 -23.79 23.45
CA GLY A 358 -41.06 -23.41 23.29
C GLY A 358 -41.80 -23.23 24.63
N ALA A 359 -42.55 -22.14 24.78
CA ALA A 359 -43.52 -21.97 25.86
C ALA A 359 -44.93 -22.30 25.34
N ALA A 360 -45.87 -22.61 26.25
CA ALA A 360 -47.29 -22.60 25.92
C ALA A 360 -47.67 -21.25 25.27
N PRO A 361 -48.67 -21.21 24.36
CA PRO A 361 -48.99 -19.98 23.65
C PRO A 361 -49.31 -18.86 24.63
N VAL A 362 -48.70 -17.70 24.43
CA VAL A 362 -49.02 -16.49 25.21
C VAL A 362 -49.65 -15.48 24.27
N ILE A 363 -50.87 -15.04 24.56
CA ILE A 363 -51.50 -13.96 23.80
C ILE A 363 -50.83 -12.65 24.22
N THR A 364 -50.06 -12.08 23.29
CA THR A 364 -49.31 -10.83 23.47
C THR A 364 -50.13 -9.61 23.06
N SER A 365 -51.13 -9.80 22.18
CA SER A 365 -52.12 -8.76 21.85
C SER A 365 -53.52 -9.35 21.88
N GLN A 366 -54.34 -8.82 22.78
CA GLN A 366 -55.73 -9.23 22.95
C GLN A 366 -56.61 -8.63 21.85
N PRO A 367 -57.65 -9.33 21.38
CA PRO A 367 -58.64 -8.73 20.51
C PRO A 367 -59.29 -7.53 21.21
N GLN A 368 -59.42 -6.43 20.45
CA GLN A 368 -59.98 -5.18 20.95
C GLN A 368 -61.47 -5.10 20.64
N SER A 369 -62.24 -4.52 21.56
CA SER A 369 -63.62 -4.12 21.28
C SER A 369 -63.62 -3.08 20.16
N ILE A 370 -64.57 -3.20 19.22
CA ILE A 370 -64.68 -2.30 18.07
C ILE A 370 -66.11 -1.79 17.93
N THR A 371 -66.23 -0.52 17.57
CA THR A 371 -67.50 0.11 17.20
C THR A 371 -67.45 0.43 15.72
N VAL A 372 -68.44 -0.02 14.95
CA VAL A 372 -68.50 0.19 13.49
C VAL A 372 -69.88 0.63 13.08
N SER A 373 -69.97 1.55 12.12
CA SER A 373 -71.28 1.94 11.59
C SER A 373 -71.86 0.82 10.72
N GLN A 374 -73.19 0.70 10.71
CA GLN A 374 -73.90 -0.28 9.89
C GLN A 374 -73.46 -0.18 8.42
N GLY A 375 -73.23 -1.34 7.77
CA GLY A 375 -72.77 -1.41 6.38
C GLY A 375 -71.25 -1.61 6.20
N ASN A 376 -70.46 -1.33 7.24
CA ASN A 376 -68.99 -1.47 7.20
C ASN A 376 -68.52 -2.83 7.75
N ALA A 377 -67.27 -3.20 7.45
CA ALA A 377 -66.67 -4.44 7.94
C ALA A 377 -66.15 -4.30 9.38
N ALA A 378 -66.27 -5.35 10.19
CA ALA A 378 -65.65 -5.47 11.51
C ALA A 378 -64.57 -6.56 11.50
N THR A 379 -63.37 -6.25 11.97
CA THR A 379 -62.26 -7.21 12.02
C THR A 379 -61.67 -7.28 13.43
N PHE A 380 -61.62 -8.49 13.99
CA PHE A 380 -60.91 -8.81 15.21
C PHE A 380 -59.56 -9.45 14.89
N ASN A 381 -58.51 -9.04 15.62
CA ASN A 381 -57.17 -9.58 15.49
C ASN A 381 -56.67 -10.08 16.85
N VAL A 382 -55.88 -11.14 16.86
CA VAL A 382 -55.12 -11.58 18.02
C VAL A 382 -53.66 -11.75 17.62
N THR A 383 -52.74 -11.45 18.54
CA THR A 383 -51.33 -11.82 18.38
C THR A 383 -50.95 -12.73 19.54
N ALA A 384 -50.35 -13.87 19.21
CA ALA A 384 -49.86 -14.81 20.20
C ALA A 384 -48.43 -15.24 19.86
N SER A 385 -47.61 -15.42 20.88
CA SER A 385 -46.27 -15.98 20.78
C SER A 385 -46.31 -17.48 21.03
N GLY A 386 -45.52 -18.24 20.27
CA GLY A 386 -45.40 -19.69 20.37
C GLY A 386 -45.25 -20.31 18.98
N THR A 387 -44.75 -21.53 18.90
CA THR A 387 -44.56 -22.26 17.64
C THR A 387 -45.77 -23.17 17.37
N GLY A 388 -46.17 -23.32 16.09
CA GLY A 388 -47.24 -24.24 15.68
C GLY A 388 -48.63 -23.89 16.23
N LEU A 389 -49.01 -22.61 16.16
CA LEU A 389 -50.24 -22.09 16.74
C LEU A 389 -51.48 -22.47 15.90
N ASN A 390 -52.53 -22.93 16.58
CA ASN A 390 -53.89 -23.12 16.04
C ASN A 390 -54.84 -22.13 16.71
N TYR A 391 -55.84 -21.65 15.97
CA TYR A 391 -56.80 -20.64 16.44
C TYR A 391 -58.24 -21.16 16.30
N GLN A 392 -59.12 -20.75 17.21
CA GLN A 392 -60.57 -20.95 17.10
C GLN A 392 -61.33 -19.77 17.70
N TRP A 393 -61.97 -18.96 16.85
CA TRP A 393 -62.81 -17.84 17.30
C TRP A 393 -64.18 -18.29 17.78
N ARG A 394 -64.73 -17.53 18.72
CA ARG A 394 -66.01 -17.79 19.38
C ARG A 394 -66.86 -16.53 19.48
N LYS A 395 -68.16 -16.63 19.20
CA LYS A 395 -69.17 -15.59 19.49
C LYS A 395 -70.03 -16.07 20.65
N ASN A 396 -70.10 -15.29 21.72
CA ASN A 396 -70.85 -15.61 22.94
C ASN A 396 -70.53 -17.04 23.42
N THR A 397 -69.25 -17.40 23.48
CA THR A 397 -68.69 -18.72 23.84
C THR A 397 -68.87 -19.88 22.85
N ASN A 398 -69.68 -19.73 21.80
CA ASN A 398 -69.85 -20.76 20.77
C ASN A 398 -68.81 -20.61 19.66
N ASP A 399 -68.23 -21.72 19.21
CA ASP A 399 -67.28 -21.73 18.10
C ASP A 399 -67.91 -21.20 16.80
N ILE A 400 -67.19 -20.29 16.15
CA ILE A 400 -67.55 -19.78 14.84
C ILE A 400 -66.91 -20.71 13.81
N ASN A 401 -67.75 -21.41 13.05
CA ASN A 401 -67.28 -22.39 12.09
C ASN A 401 -66.35 -21.76 11.04
N GLY A 402 -65.18 -22.38 10.81
CA GLY A 402 -64.18 -21.93 9.85
C GLY A 402 -63.33 -20.73 10.29
N ALA A 403 -63.54 -20.16 11.48
CA ALA A 403 -62.77 -19.03 11.98
C ALA A 403 -61.51 -19.50 12.73
N ASN A 404 -60.53 -19.99 11.97
CA ASN A 404 -59.32 -20.66 12.46
C ASN A 404 -58.00 -19.91 12.19
N ALA A 405 -58.08 -18.62 11.84
CA ALA A 405 -56.94 -17.74 11.64
C ALA A 405 -56.73 -16.78 12.84
N ALA A 406 -55.59 -16.11 12.88
CA ALA A 406 -55.31 -15.04 13.85
C ALA A 406 -56.23 -13.80 13.70
N THR A 407 -56.99 -13.74 12.60
CA THR A 407 -57.94 -12.67 12.28
C THR A 407 -59.32 -13.25 11.98
N TYR A 408 -60.38 -12.56 12.42
CA TYR A 408 -61.77 -12.87 12.08
C TYR A 408 -62.49 -11.60 11.61
N THR A 409 -63.07 -11.66 10.41
CA THR A 409 -63.72 -10.51 9.76
C THR A 409 -65.18 -10.79 9.43
N ILE A 410 -66.05 -9.81 9.70
CA ILE A 410 -67.44 -9.73 9.28
C ILE A 410 -67.51 -8.64 8.20
N SER A 411 -67.76 -9.00 6.95
CA SER A 411 -67.59 -8.08 5.80
C SER A 411 -68.65 -6.96 5.70
N ASN A 412 -69.85 -7.18 6.26
CA ASN A 412 -70.93 -6.20 6.25
C ASN A 412 -71.71 -6.33 7.56
N VAL A 413 -71.44 -5.42 8.50
CA VAL A 413 -71.97 -5.48 9.85
C VAL A 413 -73.40 -4.97 9.91
N SER A 414 -74.25 -5.82 10.47
CA SER A 414 -75.63 -5.53 10.83
C SER A 414 -75.76 -5.38 12.34
N SER A 415 -76.89 -4.85 12.82
CA SER A 415 -77.16 -4.77 14.26
C SER A 415 -77.16 -6.13 14.97
N GLY A 416 -77.39 -7.25 14.25
CA GLY A 416 -77.36 -8.62 14.80
C GLY A 416 -75.95 -9.18 15.04
N ASP A 417 -74.93 -8.52 14.51
CA ASP A 417 -73.54 -8.93 14.69
C ASP A 417 -72.97 -8.48 16.02
N ALA A 418 -73.56 -7.46 16.65
CA ALA A 418 -73.19 -7.00 17.98
C ALA A 418 -73.11 -8.15 19.00
N GLY A 419 -72.07 -8.16 19.82
CA GLY A 419 -71.84 -9.23 20.80
C GLY A 419 -70.38 -9.40 21.21
N ASN A 420 -70.13 -10.47 21.97
CA ASN A 420 -68.84 -10.76 22.60
C ASN A 420 -68.06 -11.81 21.80
N TYR A 421 -66.81 -11.49 21.47
CA TYR A 421 -65.91 -12.32 20.69
C TYR A 421 -64.66 -12.70 21.50
N SER A 422 -64.20 -13.94 21.37
CA SER A 422 -62.93 -14.42 21.97
C SER A 422 -62.29 -15.47 21.08
N VAL A 423 -61.00 -15.77 21.28
CA VAL A 423 -60.26 -16.79 20.52
C VAL A 423 -59.46 -17.69 21.45
N VAL A 424 -59.47 -18.98 21.18
CA VAL A 424 -58.59 -19.96 21.82
C VAL A 424 -57.37 -20.19 20.93
N VAL A 425 -56.17 -20.10 21.51
CA VAL A 425 -54.89 -20.32 20.81
C VAL A 425 -54.17 -21.52 21.43
N SER A 426 -53.77 -22.50 20.62
CA SER A 426 -53.13 -23.73 21.10
C SER A 426 -51.90 -24.15 20.30
N ASN A 427 -50.97 -24.85 20.94
CA ASN A 427 -49.88 -25.59 20.30
C ASN A 427 -49.62 -26.91 21.03
N SER A 428 -48.58 -27.66 20.62
CA SER A 428 -48.19 -28.92 21.25
C SER A 428 -47.79 -28.81 22.73
N SER A 429 -47.50 -27.60 23.22
CA SER A 429 -47.09 -27.32 24.60
C SER A 429 -48.23 -26.81 25.49
N GLY A 430 -49.42 -26.53 24.95
CA GLY A 430 -50.60 -26.10 25.73
C GLY A 430 -51.57 -25.21 24.96
N SER A 431 -52.55 -24.63 25.66
CA SER A 431 -53.49 -23.64 25.10
C SER A 431 -53.74 -22.47 26.04
N THR A 432 -54.13 -21.33 25.46
CA THR A 432 -54.55 -20.12 26.17
C THR A 432 -55.79 -19.53 25.49
N THR A 433 -56.57 -18.74 26.21
CA THR A 433 -57.80 -18.11 25.71
C THR A 433 -57.71 -16.60 25.85
N SER A 434 -58.16 -15.87 24.83
CA SER A 434 -58.13 -14.41 24.84
C SER A 434 -59.13 -13.82 25.83
N ASN A 435 -58.92 -12.54 26.17
CA ASN A 435 -59.95 -11.69 26.72
C ASN A 435 -61.12 -11.55 25.73
N THR A 436 -62.27 -11.14 26.26
CA THR A 436 -63.47 -10.89 25.44
C THR A 436 -63.40 -9.49 24.81
N ALA A 437 -63.64 -9.42 23.50
CA ALA A 437 -63.80 -8.19 22.72
C ALA A 437 -65.27 -7.97 22.35
N VAL A 438 -65.77 -6.73 22.43
CA VAL A 438 -67.18 -6.39 22.16
C VAL A 438 -67.32 -5.72 20.79
N LEU A 439 -68.24 -6.20 19.95
CA LEU A 439 -68.68 -5.51 18.73
C LEU A 439 -69.89 -4.61 19.05
N THR A 440 -69.75 -3.30 18.83
CA THR A 440 -70.84 -2.30 18.91
C THR A 440 -71.15 -1.75 17.51
N VAL A 441 -72.41 -1.50 17.18
CA VAL A 441 -72.82 -1.05 15.83
C VAL A 441 -73.55 0.30 15.89
N THR A 442 -73.08 1.31 15.14
CA THR A 442 -73.59 2.71 15.13
C THR A 442 -74.21 3.15 13.78
N SER A 443 -74.78 4.35 13.71
CA SER A 443 -75.30 4.99 12.47
C SER A 443 -74.19 5.60 11.59
N THR A 444 -74.50 6.00 10.34
CA THR A 444 -73.54 6.49 9.31
C THR A 444 -72.98 7.92 9.56
N ASN A 445 -71.69 8.16 9.25
CA ASN A 445 -70.92 9.44 9.42
C ASN A 445 -70.30 9.93 8.08
N THR A 446 -70.21 11.25 7.80
CA THR A 446 -69.51 11.80 6.60
C THR A 446 -68.16 12.44 6.94
N PRO A 447 -67.14 12.44 6.04
CA PRO A 447 -65.83 13.01 6.35
C PRO A 447 -65.79 14.56 6.34
N PRO A 448 -64.89 15.18 7.13
CA PRO A 448 -64.66 16.63 7.12
C PRO A 448 -64.00 17.11 5.81
N VAL A 449 -63.81 18.42 5.65
CA VAL A 449 -63.09 19.05 4.53
C VAL A 449 -61.92 19.86 5.06
N ALA A 450 -60.68 19.50 4.68
CA ALA A 450 -59.43 20.14 5.10
C ALA A 450 -58.85 21.09 4.03
N VAL A 451 -58.29 22.23 4.47
CA VAL A 451 -57.71 23.26 3.58
C VAL A 451 -56.37 23.75 4.14
N ILE A 452 -55.33 23.80 3.28
CA ILE A 452 -54.04 24.46 3.57
C ILE A 452 -54.08 25.89 3.02
N ASN A 453 -53.90 26.87 3.90
CA ASN A 453 -53.94 28.30 3.58
C ASN A 453 -52.55 28.87 3.22
N THR A 454 -51.49 28.30 3.79
CA THR A 454 -50.09 28.64 3.50
C THR A 454 -49.23 27.39 3.76
N PRO A 455 -48.21 27.11 2.94
CA PRO A 455 -47.81 27.83 1.73
C PRO A 455 -48.78 27.64 0.55
N ALA A 456 -48.86 28.64 -0.32
CA ALA A 456 -49.66 28.56 -1.54
C ALA A 456 -49.11 27.49 -2.48
N THR A 457 -49.97 26.93 -3.34
CA THR A 457 -49.55 25.98 -4.38
C THR A 457 -48.44 26.58 -5.25
N GLY A 458 -47.33 25.85 -5.40
CA GLY A 458 -46.16 26.31 -6.17
C GLY A 458 -45.16 27.14 -5.37
N ALA A 459 -45.25 27.17 -4.04
CA ALA A 459 -44.24 27.79 -3.19
C ALA A 459 -42.85 27.20 -3.44
N THR A 460 -41.82 28.02 -3.18
CA THR A 460 -40.42 27.59 -3.32
C THR A 460 -39.63 27.73 -2.02
N TYR A 461 -38.56 26.95 -1.87
CA TYR A 461 -37.67 26.99 -0.71
C TYR A 461 -36.20 27.17 -1.10
N THR A 462 -35.42 27.68 -0.15
CA THR A 462 -33.96 27.64 -0.12
C THR A 462 -33.55 26.76 1.06
N ALA A 463 -32.64 25.83 0.86
CA ALA A 463 -32.21 24.93 1.93
C ALA A 463 -31.54 25.70 3.08
N GLY A 464 -31.74 25.26 4.33
CA GLY A 464 -31.31 25.98 5.53
C GLY A 464 -32.26 27.10 5.99
N THR A 465 -33.41 27.29 5.34
CA THR A 465 -34.42 28.30 5.72
C THR A 465 -35.68 27.67 6.33
N SER A 466 -36.51 28.49 6.99
CA SER A 466 -37.77 28.06 7.60
C SER A 466 -38.96 28.29 6.64
N VAL A 467 -39.86 27.31 6.55
CA VAL A 467 -41.15 27.41 5.86
C VAL A 467 -42.26 27.59 6.87
N ASN A 468 -43.14 28.57 6.65
CA ASN A 468 -44.33 28.80 7.47
C ASN A 468 -45.56 28.10 6.88
N PHE A 469 -46.45 27.58 7.72
CA PHE A 469 -47.69 26.93 7.28
C PHE A 469 -48.93 27.35 8.09
N SER A 470 -50.12 27.21 7.49
CA SER A 470 -51.41 27.34 8.17
C SER A 470 -52.56 26.60 7.46
N GLY A 471 -53.63 26.25 8.18
CA GLY A 471 -54.79 25.51 7.63
C GLY A 471 -56.13 25.74 8.37
N SER A 472 -57.22 25.24 7.79
CA SER A 472 -58.60 25.31 8.30
C SER A 472 -59.44 24.09 7.89
N ALA A 473 -60.54 23.79 8.59
CA ALA A 473 -61.42 22.67 8.26
C ALA A 473 -62.88 22.80 8.73
N SER A 474 -63.80 22.16 8.01
CA SER A 474 -65.24 22.12 8.31
C SER A 474 -65.85 20.76 8.02
N ASP A 475 -66.86 20.37 8.80
CA ASP A 475 -67.61 19.12 8.68
C ASP A 475 -69.13 19.38 8.67
N ASN A 476 -69.91 18.51 8.03
CA ASN A 476 -71.34 18.68 7.89
C ASN A 476 -72.12 18.35 9.19
N GLU A 477 -71.60 17.43 10.00
CA GLU A 477 -72.18 17.03 11.28
C GLU A 477 -71.63 17.86 12.44
N ASP A 478 -70.36 18.27 12.39
CA ASP A 478 -69.64 18.93 13.48
C ASP A 478 -69.39 20.45 13.28
N GLY A 479 -69.62 21.00 12.09
CA GLY A 479 -69.34 22.41 11.78
C GLY A 479 -67.84 22.70 11.69
N THR A 480 -67.36 23.83 12.23
CA THR A 480 -65.93 24.18 12.17
C THR A 480 -65.12 23.38 13.20
N LEU A 481 -64.05 22.72 12.74
CA LEU A 481 -63.21 21.88 13.60
C LEU A 481 -62.10 22.69 14.30
N SER A 482 -61.78 22.28 15.54
CA SER A 482 -60.75 22.94 16.36
C SER A 482 -59.33 22.55 15.94
N ALA A 483 -58.31 23.34 16.32
CA ALA A 483 -56.91 23.03 16.03
C ALA A 483 -56.46 21.66 16.54
N ALA A 484 -57.05 21.15 17.63
CA ALA A 484 -56.73 19.83 18.19
C ALA A 484 -57.06 18.67 17.23
N SER A 485 -57.89 18.91 16.20
CA SER A 485 -58.24 17.95 15.16
C SER A 485 -57.21 17.86 14.02
N PHE A 486 -56.18 18.71 14.01
CA PHE A 486 -55.23 18.88 12.91
C PHE A 486 -53.94 18.09 13.18
N ILE A 487 -53.52 17.29 12.22
CA ILE A 487 -52.22 16.61 12.19
C ILE A 487 -51.45 17.12 10.96
N TRP A 488 -50.22 17.57 11.19
CA TRP A 488 -49.32 18.09 10.16
C TRP A 488 -48.11 17.19 10.03
N PHE A 489 -47.76 16.84 8.80
CA PHE A 489 -46.49 16.17 8.53
C PHE A 489 -45.94 16.58 7.18
N VAL A 490 -44.63 16.44 7.01
CA VAL A 490 -43.91 16.80 5.79
C VAL A 490 -43.25 15.54 5.25
N ASP A 491 -43.41 15.29 3.96
CA ASP A 491 -42.60 14.31 3.23
C ASP A 491 -41.55 15.03 2.38
N PHE A 492 -40.37 14.44 2.30
CA PHE A 492 -39.33 14.80 1.35
C PHE A 492 -39.39 13.86 0.15
N HIS A 493 -39.64 14.41 -1.03
CA HIS A 493 -39.72 13.68 -2.29
C HIS A 493 -38.43 13.85 -3.08
N HIS A 494 -37.92 12.76 -3.64
CA HIS A 494 -36.83 12.78 -4.61
C HIS A 494 -36.91 11.59 -5.56
N ASP A 495 -36.61 11.83 -6.84
CA ASP A 495 -36.86 10.88 -7.92
C ASP A 495 -38.28 10.28 -7.87
N THR A 496 -38.38 8.97 -7.62
CA THR A 496 -39.62 8.20 -7.60
C THR A 496 -40.04 7.74 -6.19
N HIS A 497 -39.36 8.18 -5.13
CA HIS A 497 -39.64 7.75 -3.76
C HIS A 497 -39.65 8.91 -2.73
N THR A 498 -40.05 8.59 -1.50
CA THR A 498 -40.28 9.56 -0.43
C THR A 498 -39.62 9.14 0.87
N HIS A 499 -39.20 10.14 1.65
CA HIS A 499 -38.72 10.00 3.02
C HIS A 499 -39.53 10.92 3.94
N PRO A 500 -39.57 10.63 5.26
CA PRO A 500 -40.05 11.60 6.23
C PRO A 500 -39.23 12.90 6.14
N GLY A 501 -39.93 14.03 6.03
CA GLY A 501 -39.34 15.37 6.05
C GLY A 501 -39.22 15.94 7.46
N PRO A 502 -38.91 17.25 7.58
CA PRO A 502 -38.86 17.96 8.85
C PRO A 502 -40.18 17.88 9.62
N SER A 503 -40.12 17.81 10.95
CA SER A 503 -41.33 17.77 11.77
C SER A 503 -42.08 19.11 11.72
N ALA A 504 -43.40 19.00 11.54
CA ALA A 504 -44.34 20.10 11.73
C ALA A 504 -45.15 19.84 13.02
N PRO A 505 -45.41 20.86 13.85
CA PRO A 505 -46.19 20.67 15.08
C PRO A 505 -47.67 20.35 14.77
N ASP A 506 -48.20 19.31 15.42
CA ASP A 506 -49.62 18.94 15.41
C ASP A 506 -50.47 19.85 16.30
N GLY A 507 -51.80 19.75 16.19
CA GLY A 507 -52.73 20.39 17.12
C GLY A 507 -52.79 21.92 17.00
N THR A 508 -52.30 22.48 15.90
CA THR A 508 -52.22 23.94 15.65
C THR A 508 -52.81 24.33 14.29
N PHE A 509 -53.36 25.54 14.21
CA PHE A 509 -53.78 26.13 12.93
C PHE A 509 -52.60 26.64 12.09
N SER A 510 -51.44 26.89 12.70
CA SER A 510 -50.26 27.43 12.01
C SER A 510 -48.94 27.12 12.73
N GLY A 511 -47.83 27.09 11.99
CA GLY A 511 -46.50 26.86 12.53
C GLY A 511 -45.40 27.07 11.49
N SER A 512 -44.20 26.58 11.79
CA SER A 512 -43.07 26.59 10.86
C SER A 512 -42.16 25.37 11.03
N PHE A 513 -41.42 25.01 9.98
CA PHE A 513 -40.40 23.96 10.01
C PHE A 513 -39.16 24.36 9.18
N ASN A 514 -37.99 23.84 9.56
CA ASN A 514 -36.71 24.17 8.91
C ASN A 514 -36.34 23.15 7.84
N ILE A 515 -35.90 23.63 6.67
CA ILE A 515 -35.36 22.78 5.62
C ILE A 515 -33.87 22.49 5.89
N PRO A 516 -33.43 21.22 5.93
CA PRO A 516 -32.02 20.87 6.07
C PRO A 516 -31.16 21.44 4.93
N ASN A 517 -29.92 21.83 5.23
CA ASN A 517 -28.93 22.27 4.23
C ASN A 517 -27.87 21.19 3.92
N THR A 518 -28.06 19.97 4.42
CA THR A 518 -27.18 18.81 4.22
C THR A 518 -28.03 17.59 3.89
N GLY A 519 -27.46 16.63 3.16
CA GLY A 519 -28.14 15.39 2.78
C GLY A 519 -28.24 15.25 1.27
N GLU A 520 -29.45 15.09 0.76
CA GLU A 520 -29.72 14.95 -0.68
C GLU A 520 -29.26 16.20 -1.46
N THR A 521 -28.60 15.97 -2.59
CA THR A 521 -27.98 17.02 -3.42
C THR A 521 -28.59 17.14 -4.81
N ALA A 522 -29.46 16.20 -5.19
CA ALA A 522 -30.19 16.23 -6.45
C ALA A 522 -31.12 17.45 -6.53
N SER A 523 -31.35 17.94 -7.75
CA SER A 523 -32.20 19.12 -8.00
C SER A 523 -33.67 18.77 -8.25
N ASN A 524 -33.99 17.50 -8.44
CA ASN A 524 -35.34 16.97 -8.65
C ASN A 524 -36.00 16.53 -7.33
N VAL A 525 -35.90 17.40 -6.34
CA VAL A 525 -36.43 17.19 -5.00
C VAL A 525 -37.59 18.15 -4.73
N PHE A 526 -38.49 17.85 -3.81
CA PHE A 526 -39.45 18.82 -3.26
C PHE A 526 -39.96 18.36 -1.89
N TYR A 527 -40.55 19.28 -1.12
CA TYR A 527 -41.22 18.92 0.13
C TYR A 527 -42.74 18.97 -0.06
N ARG A 528 -43.45 17.97 0.45
CA ARG A 528 -44.91 17.94 0.48
C ARG A 528 -45.39 18.10 1.90
N LEU A 529 -46.13 19.16 2.17
CA LEU A 529 -46.79 19.37 3.45
C LEU A 529 -48.20 18.81 3.40
N TYR A 530 -48.51 17.89 4.31
CA TYR A 530 -49.84 17.31 4.48
C TYR A 530 -50.57 17.94 5.67
N LEU A 531 -51.88 18.04 5.52
CA LEU A 531 -52.82 18.30 6.59
C LEU A 531 -53.85 17.17 6.63
N ILE A 532 -53.90 16.46 7.75
CA ILE A 532 -54.98 15.51 8.07
C ILE A 532 -55.88 16.15 9.12
N VAL A 533 -57.19 16.11 8.92
CA VAL A 533 -58.17 16.56 9.91
C VAL A 533 -59.14 15.44 10.25
N THR A 534 -59.38 15.22 11.55
CA THR A 534 -60.32 14.20 12.06
C THR A 534 -61.51 14.86 12.76
N ASP A 535 -62.73 14.43 12.40
CA ASP A 535 -63.97 14.89 13.03
C ASP A 535 -64.20 14.23 14.41
N SER A 536 -65.33 14.52 15.07
CA SER A 536 -65.66 14.00 16.40
C SER A 536 -66.04 12.50 16.42
N GLN A 537 -66.41 11.95 15.26
CA GLN A 537 -66.85 10.55 15.08
C GLN A 537 -65.75 9.68 14.43
N GLY A 538 -64.58 10.26 14.13
CA GLY A 538 -63.38 9.60 13.64
C GLY A 538 -63.19 9.59 12.11
N ALA A 539 -64.07 10.22 11.30
CA ALA A 539 -63.81 10.33 9.87
C ALA A 539 -62.77 11.43 9.58
N LYS A 540 -62.06 11.27 8.47
CA LYS A 540 -60.87 12.06 8.13
C LYS A 540 -60.89 12.57 6.72
N ASP A 541 -60.30 13.74 6.53
CA ASP A 541 -59.89 14.25 5.22
C ASP A 541 -58.41 14.61 5.24
N THR A 542 -57.78 14.53 4.07
CA THR A 542 -56.34 14.76 3.89
C THR A 542 -56.10 15.59 2.64
N THR A 543 -55.37 16.69 2.81
CA THR A 543 -54.95 17.56 1.72
C THR A 543 -53.45 17.84 1.80
N TYR A 544 -52.84 18.33 0.72
CA TYR A 544 -51.40 18.61 0.67
C TYR A 544 -51.05 19.79 -0.25
N THR A 545 -49.85 20.34 -0.06
CA THR A 545 -49.23 21.32 -0.96
C THR A 545 -47.75 21.02 -1.17
N ASP A 546 -47.26 21.20 -2.40
CA ASP A 546 -45.88 20.94 -2.79
C ASP A 546 -45.04 22.24 -2.74
N ILE A 547 -43.84 22.14 -2.20
CA ILE A 547 -42.88 23.22 -2.01
C ILE A 547 -41.59 22.85 -2.78
N ASN A 548 -41.37 23.52 -3.91
CA ASN A 548 -40.30 23.20 -4.86
C ASN A 548 -38.98 23.90 -4.52
N PRO A 549 -37.81 23.34 -4.85
CA PRO A 549 -36.53 23.99 -4.60
C PRO A 549 -36.32 25.18 -5.53
N LYS A 550 -35.63 26.20 -5.05
CA LYS A 550 -34.89 27.10 -5.92
C LYS A 550 -33.58 26.43 -6.34
N THR A 551 -33.21 26.58 -7.60
CA THR A 551 -32.02 25.93 -8.16
C THR A 551 -31.11 26.93 -8.86
N THR A 552 -29.81 26.65 -8.83
CA THR A 552 -28.76 27.47 -9.45
C THR A 552 -27.78 26.58 -10.19
N THR A 553 -27.20 27.09 -11.29
CA THR A 553 -26.15 26.38 -12.05
C THR A 553 -24.76 26.72 -11.51
N ILE A 554 -23.98 25.68 -11.21
CA ILE A 554 -22.58 25.80 -10.78
C ILE A 554 -21.69 25.19 -11.87
N THR A 555 -20.62 25.89 -12.24
CA THR A 555 -19.56 25.37 -13.09
C THR A 555 -18.25 25.26 -12.31
N ILE A 556 -17.58 24.12 -12.38
CA ILE A 556 -16.24 23.90 -11.80
C ILE A 556 -15.24 23.71 -12.94
N ASN A 557 -14.24 24.57 -12.99
CA ASN A 557 -13.16 24.61 -13.97
C ASN A 557 -11.81 24.32 -13.32
N SER A 558 -10.80 24.08 -14.15
CA SER A 558 -9.39 24.10 -13.73
C SER A 558 -8.52 24.89 -14.71
N ASN A 559 -7.35 25.30 -14.22
CA ASN A 559 -6.25 25.82 -15.01
C ASN A 559 -4.96 25.07 -14.61
N PRO A 560 -4.35 24.27 -15.49
CA PRO A 560 -4.75 24.00 -16.88
C PRO A 560 -6.12 23.32 -16.98
N VAL A 561 -6.79 23.40 -18.13
CA VAL A 561 -8.12 22.81 -18.34
C VAL A 561 -8.07 21.29 -18.38
N GLY A 562 -9.13 20.61 -17.95
CA GLY A 562 -9.24 19.14 -18.09
C GLY A 562 -8.71 18.34 -16.89
N LEU A 563 -8.37 18.99 -15.78
CA LEU A 563 -7.89 18.28 -14.58
C LEU A 563 -9.03 17.51 -13.91
N GLN A 564 -8.67 16.39 -13.28
CA GLN A 564 -9.57 15.61 -12.45
C GLN A 564 -9.63 16.22 -11.03
N LEU A 565 -10.82 16.63 -10.61
CA LEU A 565 -11.13 17.21 -9.30
C LEU A 565 -12.20 16.37 -8.60
N THR A 566 -12.58 16.73 -7.38
CA THR A 566 -13.65 16.05 -6.63
C THR A 566 -14.81 16.97 -6.29
N LEU A 567 -16.04 16.44 -6.35
CA LEU A 567 -17.27 17.07 -5.88
C LEU A 567 -17.97 16.08 -4.95
N ASP A 568 -18.17 16.47 -3.69
CA ASP A 568 -18.71 15.65 -2.61
C ASP A 568 -17.98 14.30 -2.44
N GLY A 569 -16.65 14.34 -2.65
CA GLY A 569 -15.77 13.17 -2.59
C GLY A 569 -15.71 12.34 -3.88
N GLN A 570 -16.55 12.61 -4.88
CA GLN A 570 -16.58 11.88 -6.15
C GLN A 570 -15.68 12.53 -7.21
N PRO A 571 -14.82 11.77 -7.91
CA PRO A 571 -13.93 12.32 -8.94
C PRO A 571 -14.67 12.69 -10.23
N PHE A 572 -14.26 13.78 -10.89
CA PHE A 572 -14.76 14.21 -12.20
C PHE A 572 -13.70 14.99 -12.98
N ASN A 573 -13.78 15.03 -14.31
CA ASN A 573 -12.92 15.86 -15.15
C ASN A 573 -13.54 17.24 -15.39
N THR A 574 -12.75 18.30 -15.27
CA THR A 574 -13.20 19.67 -15.57
C THR A 574 -13.30 19.94 -17.08
N PRO A 575 -14.21 20.83 -17.53
CA PRO A 575 -15.22 21.53 -16.73
C PRO A 575 -16.41 20.62 -16.38
N LEU A 576 -16.93 20.75 -15.16
CA LEU A 576 -18.21 20.14 -14.75
C LEU A 576 -19.24 21.24 -14.53
N THR A 577 -20.41 21.12 -15.15
CA THR A 577 -21.55 22.01 -14.90
C THR A 577 -22.72 21.20 -14.37
N PHE A 578 -23.30 21.62 -13.25
CA PHE A 578 -24.46 20.96 -12.64
C PHE A 578 -25.45 21.97 -12.06
N VAL A 579 -26.69 21.53 -11.87
CA VAL A 579 -27.75 22.32 -11.21
C VAL A 579 -27.88 21.83 -9.77
N GLY A 580 -27.71 22.73 -8.80
CA GLY A 580 -27.85 22.44 -7.37
C GLY A 580 -29.02 23.19 -6.75
N VAL A 581 -29.58 22.65 -5.67
CA VAL A 581 -30.59 23.35 -4.84
C VAL A 581 -29.90 24.43 -4.01
N GLU A 582 -30.40 25.66 -4.09
CA GLU A 582 -29.87 26.79 -3.33
C GLU A 582 -29.81 26.48 -1.83
N GLY A 583 -28.71 26.84 -1.18
CA GLY A 583 -28.51 26.64 0.26
C GLY A 583 -27.87 25.30 0.65
N ILE A 584 -27.95 24.26 -0.18
CA ILE A 584 -27.34 22.95 0.10
C ILE A 584 -25.81 23.07 0.15
N LEU A 585 -25.21 22.51 1.20
CA LEU A 585 -23.76 22.46 1.37
C LEU A 585 -23.14 21.44 0.41
N ARG A 586 -22.13 21.86 -0.35
CA ARG A 586 -21.37 21.07 -1.33
C ARG A 586 -19.89 21.17 -1.01
N THR A 587 -19.14 20.10 -1.24
CA THR A 587 -17.68 20.07 -1.00
C THR A 587 -16.94 19.89 -2.32
N ILE A 588 -16.00 20.78 -2.61
CA ILE A 588 -15.09 20.64 -3.77
C ILE A 588 -13.67 20.37 -3.29
N GLY A 589 -12.93 19.61 -4.07
CA GLY A 589 -11.56 19.22 -3.76
C GLY A 589 -10.78 18.78 -4.98
N GLY A 590 -9.57 18.29 -4.75
CA GLY A 590 -8.68 17.76 -5.77
C GLY A 590 -7.36 17.33 -5.15
N PRO A 591 -6.43 16.76 -5.94
CA PRO A 591 -5.10 16.43 -5.44
C PRO A 591 -4.28 17.71 -5.26
N SER A 592 -3.38 17.72 -4.27
CA SER A 592 -2.45 18.84 -4.04
C SER A 592 -1.39 18.96 -5.15
N GLN A 593 -1.15 17.85 -5.85
CA GLN A 593 -0.23 17.74 -6.97
C GLN A 593 -0.84 16.81 -8.03
N ILE A 594 -0.73 17.16 -9.30
CA ILE A 594 -1.23 16.36 -10.43
C ILE A 594 -0.15 16.22 -11.51
N THR A 595 0.08 14.99 -11.96
CA THR A 595 0.93 14.69 -13.10
C THR A 595 0.06 14.41 -14.31
N LEU A 596 0.24 15.18 -15.37
CA LEU A 596 -0.48 14.99 -16.63
C LEU A 596 0.13 13.84 -17.44
N ASN A 597 -0.63 13.31 -18.39
CA ASN A 597 -0.19 12.23 -19.30
C ASN A 597 1.09 12.58 -20.10
N ASN A 598 1.42 13.87 -20.23
CA ASN A 598 2.63 14.36 -20.89
C ASN A 598 3.86 14.47 -19.94
N GLY A 599 3.75 13.96 -18.71
CA GLY A 599 4.82 13.94 -17.70
C GLY A 599 4.94 15.21 -16.85
N ALA A 600 4.25 16.30 -17.21
CA ALA A 600 4.32 17.55 -16.48
C ALA A 600 3.55 17.47 -15.15
N THR A 601 4.22 17.85 -14.06
CA THR A 601 3.64 17.87 -12.71
C THR A 601 3.25 19.29 -12.32
N TYR A 602 2.08 19.45 -11.72
CA TYR A 602 1.49 20.72 -11.32
C TYR A 602 1.04 20.68 -9.85
N ASN A 603 1.26 21.76 -9.12
CA ASN A 603 0.86 21.92 -7.72
C ASN A 603 -0.34 22.86 -7.60
N PHE A 604 -1.28 22.54 -6.71
CA PHE A 604 -2.43 23.40 -6.44
C PHE A 604 -1.99 24.75 -5.88
N VAL A 605 -2.57 25.83 -6.40
CA VAL A 605 -2.29 27.20 -5.99
C VAL A 605 -3.45 27.78 -5.18
N ASN A 606 -4.63 27.88 -5.81
CA ASN A 606 -5.82 28.44 -5.20
C ASN A 606 -7.08 28.09 -5.98
N TRP A 607 -8.23 28.35 -5.35
CA TRP A 607 -9.51 28.47 -6.03
C TRP A 607 -9.81 29.95 -6.35
N SER A 608 -10.56 30.23 -7.41
CA SER A 608 -10.96 31.59 -7.81
C SER A 608 -11.73 32.37 -6.72
N GLN A 609 -12.44 31.66 -5.84
CA GLN A 609 -13.18 32.20 -4.70
C GLN A 609 -12.37 32.20 -3.39
N GLY A 610 -11.10 31.79 -3.43
CA GLY A 610 -10.28 31.55 -2.25
C GLY A 610 -10.62 30.24 -1.53
N GLY A 611 -10.03 30.05 -0.34
CA GLY A 611 -10.22 28.86 0.49
C GLY A 611 -9.16 27.77 0.29
N SER A 612 -9.27 26.71 1.09
CA SER A 612 -8.40 25.53 1.04
C SER A 612 -8.67 24.68 -0.20
N LEU A 613 -7.72 23.79 -0.54
CA LEU A 613 -7.86 22.83 -1.63
C LEU A 613 -9.17 22.04 -1.54
N VAL A 614 -9.48 21.51 -0.35
CA VAL A 614 -10.77 20.93 -0.02
C VAL A 614 -11.57 21.94 0.78
N GLN A 615 -12.76 22.30 0.29
CA GLN A 615 -13.62 23.26 0.96
C GLN A 615 -15.11 22.99 0.73
N THR A 616 -15.92 23.27 1.75
CA THR A 616 -17.37 23.18 1.72
C THR A 616 -17.98 24.56 1.55
N PHE A 617 -18.89 24.73 0.60
CA PHE A 617 -19.63 25.96 0.35
C PHE A 617 -21.14 25.69 0.28
N SER A 618 -21.95 26.71 0.55
CA SER A 618 -23.40 26.65 0.32
C SER A 618 -23.71 26.99 -1.14
N THR A 619 -24.55 26.18 -1.79
CA THR A 619 -24.98 26.41 -3.17
C THR A 619 -25.56 27.83 -3.31
N PRO A 620 -24.96 28.70 -4.14
CA PRO A 620 -25.30 30.11 -4.18
C PRO A 620 -26.65 30.35 -4.86
N VAL A 621 -27.17 31.58 -4.70
CA VAL A 621 -28.43 32.04 -5.30
C VAL A 621 -28.29 32.55 -6.75
N ASN A 622 -27.07 32.62 -7.27
CA ASN A 622 -26.78 33.05 -8.63
C ASN A 622 -25.77 32.08 -9.24
N ASN A 623 -25.85 31.89 -10.56
CA ASN A 623 -24.92 31.05 -11.29
C ASN A 623 -23.47 31.47 -11.02
N VAL A 624 -22.59 30.50 -10.78
CA VAL A 624 -21.19 30.76 -10.40
C VAL A 624 -20.25 29.80 -11.12
N THR A 625 -19.03 30.27 -11.34
CA THR A 625 -17.90 29.44 -11.79
C THR A 625 -16.80 29.43 -10.74
N TYR A 626 -16.37 28.25 -10.33
CA TYR A 626 -15.20 28.05 -9.48
C TYR A 626 -14.05 27.46 -10.30
N THR A 627 -12.87 28.08 -10.29
CA THR A 627 -11.71 27.61 -11.04
C THR A 627 -10.58 27.23 -10.09
N ALA A 628 -10.12 25.98 -10.14
CA ALA A 628 -8.90 25.55 -9.46
C ALA A 628 -7.68 25.92 -10.30
N THR A 629 -6.75 26.69 -9.75
CA THR A 629 -5.50 27.06 -10.41
C THR A 629 -4.37 26.17 -9.89
N TYR A 630 -3.63 25.57 -10.82
CA TYR A 630 -2.41 24.82 -10.54
C TYR A 630 -1.21 25.46 -11.27
N SER A 631 -0.03 25.38 -10.67
CA SER A 631 1.23 25.88 -11.24
C SER A 631 2.21 24.72 -11.46
N PRO A 632 2.98 24.71 -12.56
CA PRO A 632 3.92 23.64 -12.83
C PRO A 632 5.02 23.55 -11.76
N GLU A 633 5.42 22.33 -11.42
CA GLU A 633 6.62 22.05 -10.63
C GLU A 633 7.86 22.18 -11.52
N LEU A 634 8.85 22.97 -11.07
CA LEU A 634 10.08 23.22 -11.80
C LEU A 634 11.26 22.55 -11.10
N ARG A 635 11.97 21.66 -11.80
CA ARG A 635 13.24 21.06 -11.38
C ARG A 635 14.29 22.16 -11.17
N ASN A 636 15.02 22.10 -10.05
CA ASN A 636 16.18 22.96 -9.81
C ASN A 636 17.36 22.52 -10.69
N PRO A 637 18.22 23.46 -11.15
CA PRO A 637 19.40 23.11 -11.93
C PRO A 637 20.40 22.28 -11.12
N ASP A 638 21.14 21.43 -11.82
CA ASP A 638 22.25 20.65 -11.30
C ASP A 638 23.46 21.55 -11.01
N ASN A 639 24.06 21.40 -9.82
CA ASN A 639 25.25 22.15 -9.43
C ASN A 639 26.52 21.41 -9.86
N VAL A 640 27.00 21.72 -11.06
CA VAL A 640 28.14 21.03 -11.69
C VAL A 640 29.35 21.97 -11.73
N PRO A 641 30.36 21.77 -10.86
CA PRO A 641 31.59 22.55 -10.93
C PRO A 641 32.40 22.15 -12.16
N PHE A 642 32.97 23.17 -12.83
CA PHE A 642 33.86 23.04 -13.99
C PHE A 642 33.26 22.27 -15.17
N THR A 643 32.55 23.00 -16.02
CA THR A 643 32.01 22.46 -17.27
C THR A 643 32.77 22.94 -18.49
N VAL A 644 32.81 22.11 -19.52
CA VAL A 644 33.31 22.43 -20.87
C VAL A 644 32.24 22.08 -21.90
N ASN A 645 32.20 22.77 -23.04
CA ASN A 645 31.16 22.55 -24.06
C ASN A 645 31.23 21.13 -24.65
N GLY A 646 30.06 20.51 -24.83
CA GLY A 646 29.85 19.21 -25.47
C GLY A 646 29.27 18.15 -24.54
N LEU A 647 29.10 16.94 -25.06
CA LEU A 647 28.59 15.73 -24.41
C LEU A 647 29.71 14.68 -24.30
N ASN A 648 29.57 13.74 -23.37
CA ASN A 648 30.28 12.48 -23.42
C ASN A 648 29.47 11.47 -24.24
N TYR A 649 30.14 10.56 -24.93
CA TYR A 649 29.48 9.43 -25.59
C TYR A 649 30.12 8.09 -25.19
N LYS A 650 29.29 7.05 -25.18
CA LYS A 650 29.68 5.65 -25.26
C LYS A 650 29.09 5.04 -26.52
N TYR A 651 29.89 4.26 -27.24
CA TYR A 651 29.55 3.60 -28.49
C TYR A 651 29.52 2.09 -28.29
N PHE A 652 28.53 1.43 -28.88
CA PHE A 652 28.26 0.00 -28.78
C PHE A 652 27.92 -0.57 -30.16
N GLU A 653 28.16 -1.85 -30.37
CA GLU A 653 27.67 -2.59 -31.54
C GLU A 653 26.85 -3.79 -31.04
N GLY A 654 25.74 -4.08 -31.69
CA GLY A 654 24.84 -5.15 -31.30
C GLY A 654 23.51 -5.12 -32.05
N THR A 655 22.79 -6.23 -31.97
CA THR A 655 21.48 -6.38 -32.63
C THR A 655 20.39 -6.26 -31.59
N TRP A 656 19.62 -5.17 -31.65
CA TRP A 656 18.54 -4.88 -30.71
C TRP A 656 17.23 -4.57 -31.43
N SER A 657 16.11 -4.82 -30.76
CA SER A 657 14.77 -4.39 -31.20
C SER A 657 14.11 -3.43 -30.20
N THR A 658 14.79 -3.20 -29.08
CA THR A 658 14.48 -2.26 -27.99
C THR A 658 15.82 -1.89 -27.36
N LEU A 659 15.94 -0.70 -26.80
CA LEU A 659 17.17 -0.22 -26.17
C LEU A 659 17.68 -1.23 -25.13
N PRO A 660 18.93 -1.71 -25.27
CA PRO A 660 19.54 -2.54 -24.25
C PRO A 660 19.90 -1.69 -23.02
N ASP A 661 20.16 -2.37 -21.92
CA ASP A 661 20.81 -1.69 -20.80
C ASP A 661 22.30 -1.46 -21.12
N PHE A 662 22.62 -0.27 -21.62
CA PHE A 662 24.00 0.14 -21.85
C PHE A 662 24.80 0.39 -20.54
N ALA A 663 24.19 0.29 -19.35
CA ALA A 663 24.92 0.34 -18.08
C ALA A 663 25.70 -0.95 -17.82
N THR A 664 25.14 -2.10 -18.21
CA THR A 664 25.75 -3.43 -18.07
C THR A 664 26.53 -3.89 -19.29
N THR A 665 26.44 -3.16 -20.41
CA THR A 665 27.15 -3.47 -21.65
C THR A 665 28.52 -2.78 -21.70
N PHE A 666 29.56 -3.48 -22.18
CA PHE A 666 30.89 -2.88 -22.35
C PHE A 666 30.95 -2.01 -23.62
N PRO A 667 31.32 -0.72 -23.53
CA PRO A 667 31.40 0.13 -24.71
C PRO A 667 32.62 -0.21 -25.56
N LEU A 668 32.45 -0.23 -26.88
CA LEU A 668 33.53 -0.38 -27.86
C LEU A 668 34.30 0.92 -28.08
N GLY A 669 33.65 2.06 -27.82
CA GLY A 669 34.27 3.38 -27.90
C GLY A 669 33.74 4.34 -26.83
N THR A 670 34.59 5.24 -26.37
CA THR A 670 34.18 6.35 -25.49
C THR A 670 34.88 7.63 -25.92
N GLY A 671 34.24 8.78 -25.71
CA GLY A 671 34.83 10.06 -26.08
C GLY A 671 33.92 11.24 -25.77
N ASN A 672 34.19 12.36 -26.42
CA ASN A 672 33.39 13.58 -26.33
C ASN A 672 32.92 14.03 -27.72
N SER A 673 31.76 14.67 -27.77
CA SER A 673 31.17 15.25 -28.98
C SER A 673 30.56 16.61 -28.69
N ALA A 674 30.43 17.48 -29.70
CA ALA A 674 29.77 18.78 -29.53
C ALA A 674 28.24 18.69 -29.49
N TYR A 675 27.67 17.64 -30.10
CA TYR A 675 26.24 17.37 -30.22
C TYR A 675 26.00 15.84 -30.28
N PHE A 676 24.75 15.42 -30.46
CA PHE A 676 24.37 14.00 -30.64
C PHE A 676 24.81 13.53 -32.04
N ASP A 677 26.07 13.08 -32.16
CA ASP A 677 26.72 12.78 -33.43
C ASP A 677 26.83 11.27 -33.68
N LEU A 678 26.01 10.74 -34.59
CA LEU A 678 26.05 9.33 -34.97
C LEU A 678 27.20 8.98 -35.93
N THR A 679 27.82 9.98 -36.58
CA THR A 679 28.91 9.74 -37.56
C THR A 679 30.19 9.21 -36.93
N ILE A 680 30.22 9.16 -35.59
CA ILE A 680 31.26 8.54 -34.78
C ILE A 680 31.27 7.02 -34.93
N SER A 681 30.15 6.42 -35.36
CA SER A 681 30.03 4.97 -35.56
C SER A 681 31.06 4.44 -36.55
N SER A 682 31.61 3.25 -36.28
CA SER A 682 32.49 2.54 -37.23
C SER A 682 31.72 1.64 -38.21
N VAL A 683 30.40 1.51 -38.03
CA VAL A 683 29.51 0.70 -38.87
C VAL A 683 28.24 1.47 -39.25
N ASN A 684 27.54 1.00 -40.26
CA ASN A 684 26.30 1.64 -40.73
C ASN A 684 25.05 1.10 -40.03
N ASP A 685 25.02 -0.18 -39.64
CA ASP A 685 23.87 -0.81 -38.99
C ASP A 685 24.32 -1.52 -37.70
N TYR A 686 23.37 -1.83 -36.80
CA TYR A 686 23.60 -2.61 -35.58
C TYR A 686 24.55 -1.94 -34.58
N PHE A 687 24.32 -0.67 -34.31
CA PHE A 687 25.11 0.09 -33.35
C PHE A 687 24.23 0.84 -32.35
N GLY A 688 24.85 1.33 -31.28
CA GLY A 688 24.17 2.05 -30.22
C GLY A 688 25.03 3.14 -29.63
N PHE A 689 24.38 4.20 -29.16
CA PHE A 689 25.02 5.30 -28.46
C PHE A 689 24.32 5.59 -27.15
N ARG A 690 25.14 5.96 -26.16
CA ARG A 690 24.71 6.66 -24.97
C ARG A 690 25.40 8.01 -24.93
N PHE A 691 24.64 9.08 -25.07
CA PHE A 691 25.12 10.45 -24.91
C PHE A 691 24.73 10.98 -23.54
N ASN A 692 25.67 11.56 -22.80
CA ASN A 692 25.40 12.14 -21.49
C ASN A 692 26.15 13.46 -21.25
N GLY A 693 25.48 14.40 -20.58
CA GLY A 693 26.03 15.71 -20.23
C GLY A 693 24.99 16.56 -19.54
N TYR A 694 25.00 17.85 -19.83
CA TYR A 694 24.10 18.85 -19.26
C TYR A 694 23.62 19.80 -20.36
N ILE A 695 22.34 20.17 -20.32
CA ILE A 695 21.75 21.22 -21.15
C ILE A 695 21.52 22.47 -20.29
N PHE A 696 21.91 23.64 -20.81
CA PHE A 696 21.57 24.92 -20.18
C PHE A 696 20.23 25.43 -20.70
N VAL A 697 19.30 25.75 -19.79
CA VAL A 697 18.04 26.41 -20.11
C VAL A 697 18.04 27.83 -19.54
N PRO A 698 17.67 28.87 -20.32
CA PRO A 698 17.85 30.26 -19.90
C PRO A 698 16.74 30.79 -19.01
N THR A 699 15.53 30.22 -19.04
CA THR A 699 14.32 30.80 -18.42
C THR A 699 13.55 29.71 -17.68
N ASP A 700 12.97 30.06 -16.52
CA ASP A 700 12.05 29.17 -15.80
C ASP A 700 10.81 28.87 -16.65
N GLY A 701 10.42 27.60 -16.75
CA GLY A 701 9.15 27.20 -17.35
C GLY A 701 9.08 25.75 -17.79
N ILE A 702 8.02 25.43 -18.55
CA ILE A 702 7.84 24.11 -19.16
C ILE A 702 8.60 24.04 -20.48
N TYR A 703 9.44 23.02 -20.61
CA TYR A 703 10.15 22.70 -21.83
C TYR A 703 9.60 21.42 -22.43
N THR A 704 9.41 21.38 -23.75
CA THR A 704 9.12 20.15 -24.50
C THR A 704 10.41 19.68 -25.16
N PHE A 705 10.77 18.41 -24.96
CA PHE A 705 11.87 17.75 -25.65
C PHE A 705 11.33 16.79 -26.69
N TYR A 706 12.08 16.58 -27.77
CA TYR A 706 11.75 15.66 -28.85
C TYR A 706 12.94 14.79 -29.22
N THR A 707 12.67 13.55 -29.57
CA THR A 707 13.60 12.71 -30.34
C THR A 707 12.93 12.32 -31.64
N SER A 708 13.61 12.53 -32.77
CA SER A 708 13.28 11.91 -34.04
C SER A 708 14.32 10.85 -34.33
N SER A 709 13.92 9.57 -34.33
CA SER A 709 14.86 8.47 -34.57
C SER A 709 14.29 7.40 -35.50
N ASP A 710 15.16 6.85 -36.35
CA ASP A 710 14.96 5.56 -37.03
C ASP A 710 15.48 4.51 -36.04
N ASP A 711 14.61 3.64 -35.54
CA ASP A 711 14.78 2.81 -34.34
C ASP A 711 14.86 3.59 -33.00
N GLY A 712 15.19 2.86 -31.93
CA GLY A 712 14.81 3.23 -30.57
C GLY A 712 15.67 4.32 -29.94
N SER A 713 15.04 5.32 -29.34
CA SER A 713 15.68 6.32 -28.49
C SER A 713 14.92 6.62 -27.19
N LYS A 714 15.64 6.95 -26.12
CA LYS A 714 15.06 7.47 -24.87
C LYS A 714 15.82 8.70 -24.41
N LEU A 715 15.09 9.78 -24.12
CA LEU A 715 15.65 11.03 -23.59
C LEU A 715 15.23 11.25 -22.15
N TYR A 716 16.21 11.56 -21.31
CA TYR A 716 16.03 11.86 -19.91
C TYR A 716 16.56 13.24 -19.56
N ILE A 717 15.88 13.92 -18.64
CA ILE A 717 16.38 15.13 -17.98
C ILE A 717 16.49 14.85 -16.49
N GLY A 718 17.72 14.90 -15.95
CA GLY A 718 18.04 14.29 -14.67
C GLY A 718 17.67 12.81 -14.68
N SER A 719 16.88 12.39 -13.70
CA SER A 719 16.37 11.02 -13.59
C SER A 719 14.99 10.83 -14.23
N SER A 720 14.41 11.85 -14.87
CA SER A 720 13.07 11.78 -15.44
C SER A 720 13.12 11.38 -16.91
N LEU A 721 12.47 10.28 -17.28
CA LEU A 721 12.21 9.93 -18.69
C LEU A 721 11.26 10.97 -19.27
N VAL A 722 11.72 11.73 -20.26
CA VAL A 722 10.94 12.80 -20.90
C VAL A 722 10.44 12.36 -22.27
N VAL A 723 11.24 11.62 -23.04
CA VAL A 723 10.80 11.07 -24.33
C VAL A 723 11.12 9.59 -24.36
N ASP A 724 10.09 8.77 -24.57
CA ASP A 724 10.22 7.33 -24.80
C ASP A 724 9.86 7.03 -26.25
N ASN A 725 10.88 6.88 -27.10
CA ASN A 725 10.78 6.55 -28.53
C ASN A 725 11.48 5.22 -28.80
N ASP A 726 11.29 4.25 -27.92
CA ASP A 726 11.93 2.93 -27.98
C ASP A 726 11.24 1.99 -28.98
N GLY A 727 11.97 0.96 -29.38
CA GLY A 727 11.52 -0.07 -30.33
C GLY A 727 12.14 0.08 -31.71
N ALA A 728 12.06 -0.98 -32.51
CA ALA A 728 12.46 -0.93 -33.91
C ALA A 728 11.33 -0.36 -34.77
N HIS A 729 11.58 0.74 -35.48
CA HIS A 729 10.57 1.47 -36.24
C HIS A 729 11.21 2.41 -37.27
N ALA A 730 10.46 2.73 -38.33
CA ALA A 730 10.84 3.82 -39.25
C ALA A 730 10.98 5.15 -38.50
N VAL A 731 11.68 6.13 -39.08
CA VAL A 731 11.82 7.49 -38.54
C VAL A 731 10.49 8.03 -38.02
N GLN A 732 10.41 8.23 -36.71
CA GLN A 732 9.28 8.88 -36.06
C GLN A 732 9.76 9.87 -35.02
N GLU A 733 8.92 10.86 -34.73
CA GLU A 733 9.17 11.87 -33.70
C GLU A 733 8.21 11.69 -32.54
N LEU A 734 8.76 11.56 -31.33
CA LEU A 734 8.00 11.63 -30.08
C LEU A 734 8.51 12.77 -29.21
N SER A 735 7.72 13.12 -28.20
CA SER A 735 7.99 14.26 -27.34
C SER A 735 7.42 14.09 -25.94
N GLY A 736 7.98 14.82 -24.98
CA GLY A 736 7.39 14.99 -23.66
C GLY A 736 7.87 16.26 -22.97
N GLN A 737 7.24 16.60 -21.85
CA GLN A 737 7.40 17.89 -21.18
C GLN A 737 7.97 17.77 -19.78
N ILE A 738 8.79 18.74 -19.39
CA ILE A 738 9.32 18.86 -18.03
C ILE A 738 9.45 20.33 -17.62
N GLY A 739 9.14 20.63 -16.36
CA GLY A 739 9.35 21.96 -15.79
C GLY A 739 10.78 22.14 -15.32
N LEU A 740 11.46 23.18 -15.79
CA LEU A 740 12.86 23.46 -15.47
C LEU A 740 13.01 24.90 -14.99
N LYS A 741 13.81 25.11 -13.94
CA LYS A 741 14.35 26.43 -13.62
C LYS A 741 15.56 26.74 -14.50
N SER A 742 15.84 28.02 -14.70
CA SER A 742 17.03 28.51 -15.40
C SER A 742 18.31 27.90 -14.80
N GLY A 743 19.20 27.38 -15.66
CA GLY A 743 20.46 26.74 -15.27
C GLY A 743 20.76 25.46 -16.04
N LEU A 744 21.78 24.72 -15.57
CA LEU A 744 22.20 23.44 -16.16
C LEU A 744 21.32 22.30 -15.64
N HIS A 745 20.87 21.42 -16.53
CA HIS A 745 20.18 20.19 -16.18
C HIS A 745 20.85 19.01 -16.86
N ALA A 746 21.07 17.91 -16.13
CA ALA A 746 21.58 16.68 -16.70
C ALA A 746 20.69 16.26 -17.88
N ILE A 747 21.31 15.98 -19.02
CA ILE A 747 20.63 15.47 -20.22
C ILE A 747 21.31 14.18 -20.64
N TYR A 748 20.48 13.22 -21.03
CA TYR A 748 20.91 11.90 -21.37
C TYR A 748 20.04 11.36 -22.52
N VAL A 749 20.67 10.76 -23.52
CA VAL A 749 19.99 10.15 -24.67
C VAL A 749 20.63 8.80 -24.99
N ASP A 750 19.85 7.74 -24.86
CA ASP A 750 20.18 6.42 -25.37
C ASP A 750 19.56 6.24 -26.76
N TYR A 751 20.30 5.60 -27.67
CA TYR A 751 19.89 5.32 -29.04
C TYR A 751 20.44 3.97 -29.50
N PHE A 752 19.67 3.22 -30.29
CA PHE A 752 20.20 2.14 -31.12
C PHE A 752 19.70 2.24 -32.55
N ASP A 753 20.54 1.79 -33.48
CA ASP A 753 20.22 1.51 -34.87
C ASP A 753 20.30 0.00 -35.09
N ARG A 754 19.27 -0.58 -35.72
CA ARG A 754 19.29 -2.00 -36.12
C ARG A 754 19.59 -2.14 -37.59
N ALA A 755 18.86 -1.44 -38.45
CA ALA A 755 19.11 -1.43 -39.89
C ALA A 755 18.30 -0.32 -40.56
N GLY A 756 18.85 0.37 -41.57
CA GLY A 756 18.06 1.32 -42.36
C GLY A 756 18.72 2.69 -42.51
N GLN A 757 18.04 3.76 -42.10
CA GLN A 757 18.62 5.10 -42.05
C GLN A 757 19.17 5.38 -40.65
N GLU A 758 20.32 6.03 -40.54
CA GLU A 758 20.93 6.30 -39.24
C GLU A 758 20.52 7.70 -38.74
N ILE A 759 19.30 7.83 -38.20
CA ILE A 759 18.74 9.13 -37.79
C ILE A 759 18.55 9.20 -36.27
N LEU A 760 19.14 10.23 -35.66
CA LEU A 760 18.81 10.72 -34.32
C LEU A 760 18.87 12.24 -34.32
N GLU A 761 17.72 12.89 -34.19
CA GLU A 761 17.61 14.34 -34.03
C GLU A 761 16.98 14.67 -32.69
N VAL A 762 17.71 15.41 -31.85
CA VAL A 762 17.24 15.83 -30.53
C VAL A 762 16.88 17.30 -30.55
N ARG A 763 15.62 17.62 -30.27
CA ARG A 763 15.07 18.98 -30.32
C ARG A 763 14.46 19.39 -28.98
N TYR A 764 14.27 20.68 -28.82
CA TYR A 764 13.57 21.25 -27.67
C TYR A 764 12.83 22.55 -28.04
N GLU A 765 11.78 22.86 -27.29
CA GLU A 765 11.09 24.15 -27.27
C GLU A 765 10.80 24.55 -25.82
N GLY A 766 10.60 25.84 -25.58
CA GLY A 766 10.28 26.35 -24.25
C GLY A 766 10.08 27.87 -24.25
N PRO A 767 10.04 28.51 -23.07
CA PRO A 767 9.85 29.96 -22.97
C PRO A 767 10.90 30.74 -23.78
N GLY A 768 10.46 31.41 -24.84
CA GLY A 768 11.32 32.19 -25.74
C GLY A 768 12.16 31.36 -26.73
N ILE A 769 11.96 30.05 -26.80
CA ILE A 769 12.69 29.11 -27.66
C ILE A 769 11.67 28.38 -28.53
N ALA A 770 11.61 28.72 -29.82
CA ALA A 770 10.86 27.92 -30.79
C ALA A 770 11.54 26.55 -30.98
N LYS A 771 10.74 25.53 -31.33
CA LYS A 771 11.23 24.17 -31.60
C LYS A 771 12.42 24.19 -32.55
N GLN A 772 13.56 23.70 -32.06
CA GLN A 772 14.82 23.67 -32.79
C GLN A 772 15.70 22.49 -32.32
N LEU A 773 16.69 22.10 -33.12
CA LEU A 773 17.76 21.19 -32.67
C LEU A 773 18.47 21.80 -31.47
N ILE A 774 18.83 20.98 -30.48
CA ILE A 774 19.60 21.47 -29.34
C ILE A 774 20.99 21.94 -29.84
N PRO A 775 21.32 23.24 -29.72
CA PRO A 775 22.59 23.73 -30.25
C PRO A 775 23.76 23.32 -29.35
N ALA A 776 24.93 23.06 -29.94
CA ALA A 776 26.14 22.71 -29.19
C ALA A 776 26.54 23.76 -28.14
N SER A 777 26.14 25.03 -28.33
CA SER A 777 26.43 26.13 -27.40
C SER A 777 25.68 26.04 -26.06
N VAL A 778 24.65 25.18 -25.95
CA VAL A 778 23.93 24.96 -24.68
C VAL A 778 24.20 23.58 -24.08
N LEU A 779 25.11 22.79 -24.67
CA LEU A 779 25.49 21.46 -24.19
C LEU A 779 26.84 21.51 -23.49
N PHE A 780 26.91 20.89 -22.32
CA PHE A 780 28.07 20.91 -21.44
C PHE A 780 28.36 19.52 -20.87
N ARG A 781 29.62 19.24 -20.57
CA ARG A 781 30.07 18.07 -19.80
C ARG A 781 30.95 18.54 -18.66
N ALA A 782 30.99 17.74 -17.58
CA ALA A 782 31.91 17.99 -16.48
C ALA A 782 33.36 17.69 -16.91
N ASP A 783 34.31 18.54 -16.51
CA ASP A 783 35.74 18.32 -16.71
C ASP A 783 36.33 17.61 -15.47
N PRO A 784 36.81 16.36 -15.57
CA PRO A 784 37.31 15.62 -14.41
C PRO A 784 38.64 16.13 -13.85
N THR A 785 39.25 17.16 -14.47
CA THR A 785 40.57 17.67 -14.08
C THR A 785 40.51 19.13 -13.65
N VAL A 786 41.08 19.46 -12.49
CA VAL A 786 41.26 20.83 -11.99
C VAL A 786 42.75 21.13 -11.84
N VAL A 787 43.21 22.25 -12.38
CA VAL A 787 44.59 22.74 -12.19
C VAL A 787 44.57 24.07 -11.45
N LEU A 788 45.17 24.09 -10.26
CA LEU A 788 45.23 25.28 -9.41
C LEU A 788 46.65 25.84 -9.35
N ASN A 789 46.79 27.16 -9.39
CA ASN A 789 48.03 27.87 -9.09
C ASN A 789 48.08 28.22 -7.59
N PRO A 790 49.28 28.32 -6.96
CA PRO A 790 49.40 28.73 -5.57
C PRO A 790 48.90 30.16 -5.39
N VAL A 791 48.13 30.38 -4.32
CA VAL A 791 47.72 31.72 -3.87
C VAL A 791 48.79 32.38 -3.01
N ALA A 792 49.72 31.59 -2.46
CA ALA A 792 50.93 32.08 -1.83
C ALA A 792 52.10 31.10 -1.95
N ASP A 793 53.33 31.59 -2.11
CA ASP A 793 54.55 30.80 -2.00
C ASP A 793 55.72 31.59 -1.39
N ALA A 794 56.68 30.90 -0.79
CA ALA A 794 57.89 31.52 -0.27
C ALA A 794 58.94 30.44 0.00
N TYR A 795 60.23 30.77 -0.04
CA TYR A 795 61.21 29.99 0.72
C TYR A 795 61.62 30.74 1.99
N ILE A 796 62.07 29.99 2.98
CA ILE A 796 62.51 30.50 4.28
C ILE A 796 63.88 29.94 4.61
N ARG A 797 64.72 30.77 5.24
CA ARG A 797 66.14 30.45 5.47
C ARG A 797 66.53 30.68 6.93
N SER A 798 67.17 29.69 7.56
CA SER A 798 67.77 29.86 8.91
C SER A 798 69.15 30.50 8.89
N GLY A 799 69.65 30.90 10.06
CA GLY A 799 70.96 31.51 10.22
C GLY A 799 70.85 33.03 10.21
N THR A 800 71.76 33.72 9.53
CA THR A 800 71.86 35.20 9.56
C THR A 800 70.69 35.93 8.90
N GLU A 801 69.83 35.23 8.16
CA GLU A 801 68.67 35.79 7.45
C GLU A 801 67.34 35.21 7.95
N GLU A 802 67.28 34.78 9.21
CA GLU A 802 66.10 34.12 9.76
C GLU A 802 64.85 35.00 9.82
N ASN A 803 65.02 36.32 9.79
CA ASN A 803 63.95 37.33 9.79
C ASN A 803 63.73 37.97 8.41
N THR A 804 64.38 37.44 7.35
CA THR A 804 64.19 37.94 5.98
C THR A 804 63.02 37.22 5.32
N ASN A 805 62.12 37.98 4.70
CA ASN A 805 61.06 37.46 3.85
C ASN A 805 61.57 37.24 2.42
N PHE A 806 61.25 36.09 1.82
CA PHE A 806 61.58 35.78 0.43
C PHE A 806 60.33 35.40 -0.38
N GLY A 807 59.16 35.92 -0.01
CA GLY A 807 57.89 35.60 -0.68
C GLY A 807 57.87 36.00 -2.15
N THR A 808 58.42 37.17 -2.49
CA THR A 808 58.42 37.69 -3.87
C THR A 808 59.61 37.21 -4.71
N ASN A 809 60.32 36.16 -4.29
CA ASN A 809 61.50 35.70 -5.01
C ASN A 809 61.08 34.84 -6.20
N GLY A 810 61.62 35.10 -7.40
CA GLY A 810 61.33 34.30 -8.60
C GLY A 810 61.76 32.82 -8.56
N LYS A 811 62.25 32.33 -7.42
CA LYS A 811 62.65 30.94 -7.19
C LYS A 811 62.27 30.48 -5.79
N LEU A 812 61.84 29.23 -5.68
CA LEU A 812 61.67 28.49 -4.43
C LEU A 812 62.89 27.59 -4.19
N ILE A 813 63.34 27.47 -2.95
CA ILE A 813 64.60 26.79 -2.64
C ILE A 813 64.41 25.85 -1.46
N THR A 814 64.85 24.59 -1.61
CA THR A 814 65.00 23.65 -0.50
C THR A 814 66.44 23.20 -0.36
N LYS A 815 66.92 23.09 0.89
CA LYS A 815 68.30 22.66 1.19
C LYS A 815 68.42 22.18 2.64
N LYS A 816 69.11 21.04 2.83
CA LYS A 816 69.54 20.58 4.15
C LYS A 816 70.63 21.50 4.72
N GLY A 817 70.51 21.88 6.00
CA GLY A 817 71.42 22.84 6.63
C GLY A 817 72.71 22.22 7.17
N TYR A 818 73.86 22.80 6.78
CA TYR A 818 75.11 22.96 7.55
C TYR A 818 75.86 24.23 7.06
N SER A 819 76.56 24.91 7.97
CA SER A 819 77.39 26.14 7.86
C SER A 819 76.89 27.35 7.05
N ASN A 820 75.67 27.35 6.48
CA ASN A 820 75.10 28.52 5.77
C ASN A 820 73.55 28.59 5.78
N GLY A 821 72.91 27.92 6.76
CA GLY A 821 71.46 27.91 6.92
C GLY A 821 70.73 26.84 6.10
N LYS A 822 69.66 26.30 6.67
CA LYS A 822 68.64 25.42 6.09
C LYS A 822 67.61 26.24 5.30
N TYR A 823 67.15 25.72 4.16
CA TYR A 823 66.10 26.31 3.33
C TYR A 823 64.89 25.37 3.25
N GLU A 824 63.69 25.93 3.40
CA GLU A 824 62.42 25.22 3.25
C GLU A 824 61.50 26.06 2.35
N THR A 825 60.73 25.41 1.48
CA THR A 825 59.74 26.08 0.63
C THR A 825 58.36 25.92 1.26
N CYS A 826 57.54 26.97 1.30
CA CYS A 826 56.15 26.95 1.71
C CYS A 826 55.27 27.32 0.50
N LEU A 827 54.15 26.62 0.34
CA LEU A 827 53.16 26.81 -0.71
C LEU A 827 51.76 26.81 -0.10
N ARG A 828 50.83 27.58 -0.64
CA ARG A 828 49.43 27.56 -0.24
C ARG A 828 48.51 27.68 -1.45
N PHE A 829 47.48 26.85 -1.49
CA PHE A 829 46.47 26.80 -2.55
C PHE A 829 45.07 27.05 -1.97
N ASP A 830 44.22 27.73 -2.74
CA ASP A 830 42.78 27.79 -2.49
C ASP A 830 42.14 26.59 -3.19
N VAL A 831 41.62 25.67 -2.39
CA VAL A 831 41.01 24.41 -2.81
C VAL A 831 39.49 24.41 -2.63
N SER A 832 38.89 25.57 -2.38
CA SER A 832 37.45 25.74 -2.15
C SER A 832 36.60 25.19 -3.31
N SER A 833 37.11 25.32 -4.53
CA SER A 833 36.45 24.90 -5.75
C SER A 833 36.57 23.40 -6.04
N ILE A 834 37.43 22.67 -5.34
CA ILE A 834 37.64 21.23 -5.58
C ILE A 834 36.50 20.41 -4.96
N PRO A 835 35.90 19.46 -5.69
CA PRO A 835 34.93 18.49 -5.15
C PRO A 835 35.52 17.59 -4.04
N THR A 836 34.67 16.85 -3.33
CA THR A 836 35.09 15.97 -2.22
C THR A 836 35.46 14.55 -2.64
N ASN A 837 35.20 14.18 -3.90
CA ASN A 837 35.41 12.85 -4.45
C ASN A 837 36.69 12.79 -5.32
N ILE A 838 37.81 13.17 -4.70
CA ILE A 838 39.11 13.27 -5.38
C ILE A 838 39.70 11.88 -5.57
N ILE A 839 40.06 11.56 -6.81
CA ILE A 839 40.74 10.33 -7.22
C ILE A 839 42.24 10.48 -7.02
N SER A 840 42.80 11.63 -7.43
CA SER A 840 44.24 11.90 -7.38
C SER A 840 44.49 13.40 -7.22
N ALA A 841 45.48 13.77 -6.42
CA ALA A 841 45.96 15.13 -6.30
C ALA A 841 47.49 15.15 -6.26
N LYS A 842 48.09 15.80 -7.27
CA LYS A 842 49.54 15.88 -7.45
C LYS A 842 49.99 17.32 -7.34
N LEU A 843 50.89 17.59 -6.39
CA LEU A 843 51.63 18.86 -6.37
C LEU A 843 52.75 18.76 -7.42
N ARG A 844 52.76 19.63 -8.41
CA ARG A 844 53.68 19.62 -9.54
C ARG A 844 54.55 20.87 -9.57
N LEU A 845 55.88 20.72 -9.46
CA LEU A 845 56.84 21.83 -9.53
C LEU A 845 57.90 21.59 -10.60
N PHE A 846 58.33 22.65 -11.26
CA PHE A 846 59.41 22.63 -12.25
C PHE A 846 60.73 23.11 -11.63
N GLY A 847 61.80 22.32 -11.67
CA GLY A 847 63.06 22.67 -10.99
C GLY A 847 64.21 21.71 -11.21
N SER A 848 65.36 21.98 -10.59
CA SER A 848 66.57 21.13 -10.65
C SER A 848 67.55 21.35 -9.48
N ILE A 849 68.56 20.49 -9.37
CA ILE A 849 69.66 20.64 -8.40
C ILE A 849 70.64 21.70 -8.91
N ASN A 850 71.15 22.54 -8.00
CA ASN A 850 72.11 23.59 -8.32
C ASN A 850 73.59 23.15 -8.37
N ASN A 851 73.87 21.85 -8.31
CA ASN A 851 75.21 21.28 -8.18
C ASN A 851 75.34 19.99 -8.99
N ASN A 852 76.20 20.00 -10.01
CA ASN A 852 76.40 18.91 -10.96
C ASN A 852 77.08 17.68 -10.35
N SER A 853 77.62 17.77 -9.13
CA SER A 853 78.23 16.63 -8.43
C SER A 853 77.24 15.80 -7.60
N VAL A 854 75.96 16.20 -7.54
CA VAL A 854 74.91 15.46 -6.83
C VAL A 854 73.93 14.89 -7.84
N ALA A 855 73.81 13.56 -7.87
CA ALA A 855 72.92 12.87 -8.82
C ALA A 855 71.44 13.07 -8.47
N THR A 856 71.07 12.86 -7.20
CA THR A 856 69.69 12.97 -6.71
C THR A 856 69.63 13.60 -5.31
N ILE A 857 68.52 14.30 -5.01
CA ILE A 857 68.20 14.82 -3.68
C ILE A 857 66.75 14.46 -3.35
N PRO A 858 66.49 13.71 -2.25
CA PRO A 858 65.14 13.44 -1.80
C PRO A 858 64.52 14.70 -1.21
N VAL A 859 63.44 15.18 -1.83
CA VAL A 859 62.63 16.30 -1.36
C VAL A 859 61.27 15.76 -0.95
N ALA A 860 60.89 16.00 0.30
CA ALA A 860 59.59 15.60 0.84
C ALA A 860 58.66 16.80 1.01
N VAL A 861 57.37 16.58 0.72
CA VAL A 861 56.28 17.51 1.00
C VAL A 861 55.69 17.19 2.37
N PHE A 862 55.40 18.20 3.17
CA PHE A 862 54.76 18.08 4.47
C PHE A 862 53.50 18.94 4.51
N ASN A 863 52.48 18.47 5.22
CA ASN A 863 51.30 19.27 5.52
C ASN A 863 51.65 20.41 6.50
N VAL A 864 51.08 21.58 6.33
CA VAL A 864 51.17 22.72 7.24
C VAL A 864 49.75 23.04 7.73
N PRO A 865 49.36 22.64 8.96
CA PRO A 865 48.00 22.83 9.45
C PRO A 865 47.58 24.30 9.57
N ASP A 866 48.53 25.19 9.84
CA ASP A 866 48.28 26.62 9.94
C ASP A 866 48.26 27.28 8.55
N ASN A 867 47.07 27.67 8.11
CA ASN A 867 46.83 28.35 6.85
C ASN A 867 46.92 29.89 6.95
N SER A 868 47.24 30.48 8.11
CA SER A 868 47.18 31.93 8.34
C SER A 868 48.41 32.71 7.88
N TRP A 869 49.53 32.03 7.59
CA TRP A 869 50.77 32.68 7.15
C TRP A 869 50.57 33.51 5.88
N GLN A 870 51.34 34.60 5.75
CA GLN A 870 51.25 35.48 4.58
C GLN A 870 52.57 35.48 3.83
N GLU A 871 52.48 35.44 2.49
CA GLU A 871 53.63 35.45 1.59
C GLU A 871 54.58 36.62 1.87
N THR A 872 54.04 37.79 2.18
CA THR A 872 54.81 39.03 2.38
C THR A 872 55.45 39.17 3.76
N THR A 873 55.11 38.30 4.73
CA THR A 873 55.59 38.40 6.11
C THR A 873 56.20 37.12 6.67
N ILE A 874 56.06 35.99 5.99
CA ILE A 874 56.66 34.73 6.43
C ILE A 874 58.19 34.81 6.43
N THR A 875 58.80 34.39 7.51
CA THR A 875 60.26 34.30 7.68
C THR A 875 60.60 32.95 8.28
N PHE A 876 61.88 32.63 8.44
CA PHE A 876 62.24 31.40 9.14
C PHE A 876 61.85 31.44 10.63
N ALA A 877 61.90 32.61 11.27
CA ALA A 877 61.49 32.79 12.66
C ALA A 877 59.97 32.62 12.86
N THR A 878 59.16 33.08 11.89
CA THR A 878 57.68 33.09 11.96
C THR A 878 57.01 31.93 11.23
N LYS A 879 57.78 30.98 10.68
CA LYS A 879 57.25 29.87 9.87
C LYS A 879 56.25 29.01 10.67
N PRO A 880 55.15 28.57 10.05
CA PRO A 880 54.22 27.65 10.67
C PRO A 880 54.85 26.26 10.84
N ALA A 881 54.37 25.50 11.85
CA ALA A 881 54.75 24.12 12.05
C ALA A 881 54.22 23.23 10.91
N ASN A 882 54.98 22.20 10.54
CA ASN A 882 54.55 21.18 9.57
C ASN A 882 54.32 19.83 10.27
N SER A 883 53.63 18.90 9.61
CA SER A 883 53.37 17.53 10.08
C SER A 883 54.67 16.78 10.42
N LYS A 884 54.57 15.81 11.33
CA LYS A 884 55.72 14.98 11.75
C LYS A 884 56.26 14.12 10.61
N PHE A 885 55.36 13.53 9.82
CA PHE A 885 55.67 12.73 8.64
C PHE A 885 55.40 13.54 7.36
N GLY A 886 56.19 13.26 6.32
CA GLY A 886 55.93 13.79 4.97
C GLY A 886 54.72 13.11 4.35
N LEU A 887 54.02 13.83 3.49
CA LEU A 887 52.92 13.31 2.67
C LEU A 887 53.46 12.42 1.56
N ASP A 888 54.53 12.87 0.91
CA ASP A 888 55.23 12.13 -0.14
C ASP A 888 56.68 12.63 -0.30
N THR A 889 57.54 11.83 -0.92
CA THR A 889 58.95 12.13 -1.17
C THR A 889 59.34 11.77 -2.60
N VAL A 890 60.00 12.70 -3.29
CA VAL A 890 60.48 12.51 -4.66
C VAL A 890 61.97 12.82 -4.72
N ASP A 891 62.71 11.98 -5.44
CA ASP A 891 64.12 12.20 -5.76
C ASP A 891 64.25 13.19 -6.94
N VAL A 892 64.61 14.42 -6.63
CA VAL A 892 64.93 15.44 -7.64
C VAL A 892 66.30 15.15 -8.21
N SER A 893 66.47 15.16 -9.54
CA SER A 893 67.64 14.62 -10.23
C SER A 893 68.28 15.60 -11.20
N GLY A 894 69.62 15.61 -11.26
CA GLY A 894 70.39 16.38 -12.23
C GLY A 894 70.19 17.91 -12.18
N THR A 895 70.72 18.59 -13.19
CA THR A 895 70.76 20.08 -13.26
C THR A 895 69.83 20.68 -14.31
N ASN A 896 69.23 19.83 -15.16
CA ASN A 896 68.22 20.25 -16.14
C ASN A 896 66.86 20.35 -15.45
N SER A 897 66.17 21.46 -15.62
CA SER A 897 64.86 21.64 -14.99
C SER A 897 63.78 20.81 -15.68
N VAL A 898 63.06 20.01 -14.90
CA VAL A 898 61.92 19.18 -15.32
C VAL A 898 60.80 19.25 -14.29
N TYR A 899 59.62 18.70 -14.59
CA TYR A 899 58.54 18.56 -13.62
C TYR A 899 58.79 17.41 -12.66
N TYR A 900 58.52 17.67 -11.38
CA TYR A 900 58.46 16.68 -10.32
C TYR A 900 57.08 16.75 -9.66
N GLU A 901 56.51 15.58 -9.34
CA GLU A 901 55.15 15.45 -8.82
C GLU A 901 55.14 14.70 -7.49
N TRP A 902 54.55 15.30 -6.47
CA TRP A 902 54.32 14.68 -5.17
C TRP A 902 52.84 14.35 -5.02
N ASP A 903 52.55 13.13 -4.59
CA ASP A 903 51.20 12.71 -4.22
C ASP A 903 50.76 13.36 -2.90
N ILE A 904 49.65 14.09 -2.95
CA ILE A 904 49.01 14.64 -1.75
C ILE A 904 47.54 14.25 -1.66
N THR A 905 47.12 13.22 -2.42
CA THR A 905 45.72 12.80 -2.60
C THR A 905 45.02 12.59 -1.26
N GLU A 906 45.62 11.80 -0.37
CA GLU A 906 45.05 11.50 0.95
C GLU A 906 44.83 12.76 1.77
N LYS A 907 45.82 13.67 1.80
CA LYS A 907 45.73 14.92 2.56
C LYS A 907 44.68 15.87 2.00
N LEU A 908 44.60 15.99 0.67
CA LEU A 908 43.60 16.85 0.06
C LEU A 908 42.19 16.31 0.28
N ASN A 909 42.00 14.99 0.17
CA ASN A 909 40.74 14.32 0.54
C ASN A 909 40.35 14.61 1.99
N GLU A 910 41.26 14.43 2.94
CA GLU A 910 41.03 14.74 4.37
C GLU A 910 40.53 16.19 4.57
N LEU A 911 41.20 17.16 3.94
CA LEU A 911 40.85 18.59 4.07
C LEU A 911 39.50 18.91 3.44
N ARG A 912 39.22 18.38 2.25
CA ARG A 912 37.94 18.63 1.56
C ARG A 912 36.77 17.99 2.30
N LEU A 913 36.95 16.78 2.84
CA LEU A 913 35.95 16.15 3.72
C LEU A 913 35.70 16.97 5.00
N ALA A 914 36.73 17.61 5.54
CA ALA A 914 36.60 18.53 6.67
C ALA A 914 36.08 19.93 6.30
N GLY A 915 35.68 20.17 5.05
CA GLY A 915 35.17 21.46 4.58
C GLY A 915 36.22 22.57 4.48
N ILE A 916 37.51 22.23 4.53
CA ILE A 916 38.61 23.20 4.51
C ILE A 916 38.85 23.69 3.08
N SER A 917 38.97 25.01 2.93
CA SER A 917 39.15 25.70 1.64
C SER A 917 40.61 26.00 1.30
N MET A 918 41.55 25.79 2.23
CA MET A 918 42.96 26.13 2.04
C MET A 918 43.86 24.94 2.41
N ILE A 919 44.86 24.67 1.57
CA ILE A 919 45.95 23.74 1.90
C ILE A 919 47.28 24.48 1.89
N SER A 920 48.04 24.35 2.97
CA SER A 920 49.42 24.83 3.06
C SER A 920 50.37 23.64 3.10
N LEU A 921 51.45 23.71 2.33
CA LEU A 921 52.43 22.65 2.13
C LEU A 921 53.83 23.20 2.37
N LYS A 922 54.74 22.33 2.83
CA LYS A 922 56.15 22.68 3.01
C LYS A 922 57.06 21.63 2.37
N LEU A 923 57.98 22.04 1.50
CA LEU A 923 58.97 21.16 0.88
C LEU A 923 60.31 21.27 1.58
N LYS A 924 60.92 20.12 1.85
CA LYS A 924 62.21 20.02 2.54
C LYS A 924 63.07 18.96 1.88
N ASN A 925 64.34 19.29 1.65
CA ASN A 925 65.37 18.29 1.43
C ASN A 925 65.55 17.47 2.73
N ILE A 926 65.23 16.19 2.68
CA ILE A 926 65.27 15.28 3.83
C ILE A 926 66.57 14.48 3.94
N SER A 927 67.48 14.58 2.96
CA SER A 927 68.75 13.88 2.97
C SER A 927 69.52 14.09 4.28
N LEU A 928 70.20 13.04 4.74
CA LEU A 928 71.04 13.10 5.93
C LEU A 928 72.45 13.64 5.63
N THR A 929 72.90 13.54 4.38
CA THR A 929 74.27 13.81 3.97
C THR A 929 74.39 14.88 2.88
N LEU A 930 73.36 15.09 2.05
CA LEU A 930 73.41 15.98 0.90
C LEU A 930 72.85 17.38 1.21
N ASN A 931 73.65 18.42 1.01
CA ASN A 931 73.34 19.81 1.38
C ASN A 931 73.27 20.79 0.17
N SER A 932 73.17 20.27 -1.05
CA SER A 932 73.00 21.12 -2.24
C SER A 932 71.58 21.71 -2.30
N ARG A 933 71.41 22.84 -3.00
CA ARG A 933 70.11 23.48 -3.17
C ARG A 933 69.35 22.81 -4.30
N VAL A 934 68.06 22.62 -4.08
CA VAL A 934 67.09 22.34 -5.14
C VAL A 934 66.33 23.63 -5.40
N ASN A 935 66.36 24.12 -6.64
CA ASN A 935 65.66 25.33 -7.05
C ASN A 935 64.42 24.93 -7.86
N PHE A 936 63.26 25.46 -7.48
CA PHE A 936 62.03 25.37 -8.26
C PHE A 936 61.59 26.77 -8.71
N ASN A 937 60.80 26.82 -9.76
CA ASN A 937 60.09 28.05 -10.14
C ASN A 937 59.10 28.45 -9.05
N SER A 938 58.94 29.75 -8.82
CA SER A 938 57.91 30.31 -7.94
C SER A 938 56.67 30.73 -8.74
N ARG A 939 55.64 31.23 -8.04
CA ARG A 939 54.42 31.78 -8.63
C ARG A 939 54.67 33.03 -9.48
N GLU A 940 55.76 33.75 -9.22
CA GLU A 940 56.21 34.94 -9.98
C GLU A 940 56.82 34.57 -11.34
N SER A 941 57.16 33.30 -11.58
CA SER A 941 57.74 32.86 -12.85
C SER A 941 56.77 33.03 -14.02
N ASN A 942 57.24 33.47 -15.18
CA ASN A 942 56.37 33.67 -16.35
C ASN A 942 55.83 32.35 -16.97
N THR A 943 56.52 31.23 -16.75
CA THR A 943 56.15 29.89 -17.26
C THR A 943 56.46 28.82 -16.22
N ASN A 944 55.83 27.64 -16.35
CA ASN A 944 56.07 26.46 -15.50
C ASN A 944 55.99 26.80 -14.00
N LYS A 945 54.90 27.47 -13.61
CA LYS A 945 54.61 27.80 -12.21
C LYS A 945 54.32 26.51 -11.42
N PRO A 946 54.42 26.54 -10.08
CA PRO A 946 53.89 25.46 -9.25
C PRO A 946 52.39 25.26 -9.53
N GLU A 947 51.95 24.01 -9.58
CA GLU A 947 50.56 23.65 -9.82
C GLU A 947 50.10 22.57 -8.85
N LEU A 948 48.83 22.59 -8.51
CA LEU A 948 48.13 21.48 -7.89
C LEU A 948 47.16 20.90 -8.92
N VAL A 949 47.46 19.72 -9.44
CA VAL A 949 46.68 19.01 -10.45
C VAL A 949 45.80 17.97 -9.75
N VAL A 950 44.49 18.06 -9.94
CA VAL A 950 43.51 17.25 -9.21
C VAL A 950 42.55 16.57 -10.17
N TYR A 951 42.42 15.27 -10.03
CA TYR A 951 41.44 14.44 -10.71
C TYR A 951 40.35 14.05 -9.73
N TYR A 952 39.09 14.18 -10.13
CA TYR A 952 37.94 13.84 -9.30
C TYR A 952 36.91 13.04 -10.09
N ASN A 953 36.09 12.27 -9.38
CA ASN A 953 34.95 11.62 -10.01
C ASN A 953 33.94 12.70 -10.40
N THR A 954 33.63 12.84 -11.69
CA THR A 954 32.52 13.72 -12.05
C THR A 954 31.22 13.06 -11.56
N PRO A 955 30.23 13.83 -11.07
CA PRO A 955 28.88 13.32 -10.98
C PRO A 955 28.51 12.87 -12.38
N ILE A 956 28.43 11.56 -12.60
CA ILE A 956 27.88 11.02 -13.83
C ILE A 956 26.46 11.57 -13.89
N ALA A 957 26.05 12.12 -15.03
CA ALA A 957 24.64 12.36 -15.31
C ALA A 957 23.98 10.98 -15.35
N VAL A 958 23.59 10.46 -14.19
CA VAL A 958 23.08 9.09 -14.06
C VAL A 958 21.66 9.08 -14.62
N ALA A 959 21.38 8.14 -15.51
CA ALA A 959 20.02 7.70 -15.78
C ALA A 959 19.33 7.32 -14.46
N PRO A 960 17.99 7.37 -14.35
CA PRO A 960 17.33 6.68 -13.26
C PRO A 960 17.76 5.22 -13.30
N LEU A 961 18.41 4.76 -12.23
CA LEU A 961 18.40 3.35 -11.89
C LEU A 961 16.92 2.96 -11.84
N SER A 962 16.55 1.93 -12.59
CA SER A 962 15.17 1.42 -12.53
C SER A 962 14.83 1.13 -11.06
N LYS A 963 13.55 1.18 -10.67
CA LYS A 963 13.15 1.02 -9.26
C LYS A 963 13.56 -0.35 -8.66
N GLU A 964 14.08 -1.27 -9.48
CA GLU A 964 14.71 -2.54 -9.08
C GLU A 964 16.21 -2.42 -8.75
N GLU A 965 16.87 -1.32 -9.08
CA GLU A 965 18.32 -1.14 -8.95
C GLU A 965 18.75 -0.38 -7.68
N SER A 966 17.97 -0.50 -6.60
CA SER A 966 18.53 -0.31 -5.25
C SER A 966 19.20 -1.58 -4.70
N THR A 967 19.20 -2.68 -5.46
CA THR A 967 20.08 -3.83 -5.18
C THR A 967 21.30 -3.73 -6.09
N LEU A 968 22.40 -3.26 -5.52
CA LEU A 968 23.73 -3.39 -6.10
C LEU A 968 23.91 -4.86 -6.53
N PHE A 969 24.00 -5.13 -7.84
CA PHE A 969 24.54 -6.38 -8.33
C PHE A 969 26.01 -6.45 -7.93
N VAL A 970 26.26 -6.99 -6.74
CA VAL A 970 27.53 -7.62 -6.41
C VAL A 970 27.49 -8.99 -7.09
N SER A 971 28.38 -9.26 -8.03
CA SER A 971 28.64 -10.60 -8.52
C SER A 971 30.10 -10.74 -8.96
N PRO A 972 30.82 -11.82 -8.61
CA PRO A 972 30.50 -12.86 -7.64
C PRO A 972 31.09 -12.51 -6.25
N GLU A 973 30.33 -12.80 -5.19
CA GLU A 973 30.83 -12.82 -3.82
C GLU A 973 32.11 -13.67 -3.72
N VAL A 974 33.14 -13.10 -3.10
CA VAL A 974 33.98 -13.90 -2.21
C VAL A 974 33.08 -14.25 -1.05
N ILE A 975 32.63 -15.50 -0.98
CA ILE A 975 31.79 -15.96 0.11
C ILE A 975 32.65 -16.02 1.38
N LEU A 976 32.63 -14.95 2.18
CA LEU A 976 32.86 -15.03 3.62
C LEU A 976 31.60 -15.65 4.23
N THR A 977 31.47 -16.97 4.17
CA THR A 977 30.22 -17.69 4.47
C THR A 977 29.74 -17.39 5.88
N GLU A 978 30.59 -17.50 6.90
CA GLU A 978 30.18 -17.36 8.30
C GLU A 978 31.33 -16.82 9.18
N LEU A 979 31.03 -15.91 10.11
CA LEU A 979 31.92 -15.48 11.20
C LEU A 979 31.42 -16.15 12.47
N PHE A 980 32.14 -17.13 13.00
CA PHE A 980 31.84 -17.73 14.30
C PHE A 980 32.73 -17.11 15.38
N PRO A 981 32.23 -16.20 16.24
CA PRO A 981 32.92 -15.94 17.49
C PRO A 981 32.90 -17.23 18.33
N GLN A 982 34.08 -17.75 18.67
CA GLN A 982 34.24 -18.85 19.62
C GLN A 982 34.58 -18.23 20.99
N PRO A 983 33.61 -17.98 21.90
CA PRO A 983 33.87 -17.32 23.18
C PRO A 983 34.78 -18.12 24.14
N ALA A 984 35.25 -19.30 23.75
CA ALA A 984 36.22 -20.08 24.49
C ALA A 984 37.68 -19.91 24.01
N LYS A 985 37.94 -19.23 22.87
CA LYS A 985 39.29 -19.03 22.31
C LYS A 985 39.39 -17.71 21.52
N ASP A 986 40.47 -16.96 21.73
CA ASP A 986 40.70 -15.61 21.17
C ASP A 986 41.13 -15.63 19.68
N PHE A 987 40.28 -16.11 18.77
CA PHE A 987 40.50 -16.04 17.31
C PHE A 987 39.21 -15.94 16.50
N LEU A 988 39.33 -15.47 15.25
CA LEU A 988 38.28 -15.53 14.22
C LEU A 988 38.57 -16.66 13.24
N ARG A 989 37.56 -17.50 12.98
CA ARG A 989 37.61 -18.55 11.94
C ARG A 989 36.97 -18.03 10.66
N ILE A 990 37.62 -18.32 9.54
CA ILE A 990 37.28 -17.80 8.21
C ILE A 990 37.26 -18.97 7.23
N GLU A 991 36.10 -19.27 6.65
CA GLU A 991 35.94 -20.29 5.61
C GLU A 991 35.88 -19.63 4.23
N SER A 992 36.51 -20.24 3.22
CA SER A 992 36.52 -19.74 1.83
C SER A 992 36.05 -20.80 0.84
N SER A 993 35.15 -20.42 -0.07
CA SER A 993 34.62 -21.30 -1.13
C SER A 993 35.44 -21.32 -2.43
N ASP A 994 36.34 -20.34 -2.64
CA ASP A 994 37.23 -20.25 -3.81
C ASP A 994 38.65 -20.68 -3.41
N LYS A 995 39.24 -21.62 -4.18
CA LYS A 995 40.57 -22.22 -3.92
C LYS A 995 41.71 -21.50 -4.66
N SER A 996 41.44 -20.39 -5.35
CA SER A 996 42.41 -19.73 -6.23
C SER A 996 42.83 -18.32 -5.77
N ASN A 997 44.06 -18.25 -5.25
CA ASN A 997 44.89 -17.07 -4.96
C ASN A 997 44.23 -15.94 -4.13
N PHE A 998 44.44 -16.00 -2.81
CA PHE A 998 44.36 -14.84 -1.92
C PHE A 998 45.76 -14.46 -1.43
N ASP A 999 45.99 -13.17 -1.22
CA ASP A 999 47.31 -12.68 -0.81
C ASP A 999 47.42 -12.57 0.72
N VAL A 1000 46.50 -11.83 1.37
CA VAL A 1000 46.54 -11.51 2.80
C VAL A 1000 45.14 -11.29 3.40
N ILE A 1001 44.90 -11.80 4.61
CA ILE A 1001 43.80 -11.37 5.50
C ILE A 1001 44.38 -10.46 6.59
N SER A 1002 43.74 -9.33 6.87
CA SER A 1002 44.17 -8.42 7.94
C SER A 1002 43.01 -7.98 8.83
N ILE A 1003 43.28 -7.75 10.11
CA ILE A 1003 42.39 -6.99 10.99
C ILE A 1003 42.95 -5.57 11.04
N ILE A 1004 42.14 -4.59 10.66
CA ILE A 1004 42.47 -3.18 10.74
C ILE A 1004 41.59 -2.45 11.75
N ASP A 1005 42.16 -1.49 12.47
CA ASP A 1005 41.36 -0.58 13.29
C ASP A 1005 40.58 0.42 12.42
N VAL A 1006 39.73 1.23 13.06
CA VAL A 1006 38.94 2.27 12.37
C VAL A 1006 39.77 3.32 11.62
N ASN A 1007 41.08 3.39 11.87
CA ASN A 1007 42.01 4.29 11.21
C ASN A 1007 42.83 3.57 10.11
N GLY A 1008 42.48 2.32 9.78
CA GLY A 1008 43.15 1.51 8.76
C GLY A 1008 44.49 0.91 9.19
N LYS A 1009 44.85 0.98 10.48
CA LYS A 1009 46.09 0.39 10.98
C LYS A 1009 45.94 -1.12 11.11
N ASN A 1010 46.84 -1.89 10.49
CA ASN A 1010 46.92 -3.34 10.67
C ASN A 1010 47.24 -3.71 12.12
N MET A 1011 46.33 -4.45 12.74
CA MET A 1011 46.41 -4.98 14.10
C MET A 1011 46.86 -6.43 14.11
N ALA A 1012 46.42 -7.22 13.13
CA ALA A 1012 46.86 -8.59 12.88
C ALA A 1012 46.77 -8.88 11.38
N PHE A 1013 47.58 -9.81 10.87
CA PHE A 1013 47.46 -10.29 9.49
C PHE A 1013 47.89 -11.74 9.36
N LEU A 1014 47.39 -12.41 8.32
CA LEU A 1014 47.69 -13.78 7.95
C LEU A 1014 47.91 -13.86 6.43
N ASN A 1015 49.04 -14.43 6.02
CA ASN A 1015 49.28 -14.75 4.61
C ASN A 1015 48.65 -16.10 4.30
N LEU A 1016 47.91 -16.20 3.20
CA LEU A 1016 47.14 -17.41 2.89
C LEU A 1016 47.96 -18.40 2.06
N THR A 1017 47.94 -19.66 2.48
CA THR A 1017 48.58 -20.78 1.77
C THR A 1017 47.55 -21.85 1.43
N GLY A 1018 46.74 -21.62 0.39
CA GLY A 1018 45.94 -22.64 -0.30
C GLY A 1018 45.13 -23.63 0.56
N GLY A 1019 44.35 -23.15 1.52
CA GLY A 1019 43.44 -23.94 2.36
C GLY A 1019 41.98 -23.46 2.27
N ASP A 1020 41.06 -24.29 2.80
CA ASP A 1020 39.61 -24.02 2.79
C ASP A 1020 39.16 -23.24 4.05
N GLU A 1021 40.05 -23.11 5.03
CA GLU A 1021 39.76 -22.54 6.33
C GLU A 1021 41.01 -21.91 6.98
N TYR A 1022 40.81 -20.74 7.61
CA TYR A 1022 41.87 -19.95 8.22
C TYR A 1022 41.46 -19.42 9.58
N GLU A 1023 42.43 -19.28 10.48
CA GLU A 1023 42.24 -18.71 11.82
C GLU A 1023 43.18 -17.51 12.01
N ILE A 1024 42.64 -16.36 12.39
CA ILE A 1024 43.41 -15.17 12.76
C ILE A 1024 43.17 -14.84 14.24
N SER A 1025 44.26 -14.81 15.01
CA SER A 1025 44.20 -14.55 16.45
C SER A 1025 43.79 -13.11 16.76
N LEU A 1026 42.98 -12.97 17.80
CA LEU A 1026 42.59 -11.69 18.40
C LEU A 1026 43.44 -11.34 19.64
N ASP A 1027 44.45 -12.16 19.97
CA ASP A 1027 45.31 -11.94 21.13
C ASP A 1027 45.98 -10.56 21.09
N GLY A 1028 45.76 -9.78 22.14
CA GLY A 1028 46.33 -8.44 22.27
C GLY A 1028 45.60 -7.33 21.51
N ILE A 1029 44.46 -7.62 20.87
CA ILE A 1029 43.55 -6.62 20.31
C ILE A 1029 42.62 -6.11 21.43
N SER A 1030 42.65 -4.80 21.70
CA SER A 1030 41.80 -4.19 22.71
C SER A 1030 40.31 -4.17 22.29
N PRO A 1031 39.36 -4.10 23.23
CA PRO A 1031 37.94 -3.90 22.91
C PRO A 1031 37.74 -2.66 22.03
N GLY A 1032 36.95 -2.79 20.96
CA GLY A 1032 36.80 -1.73 19.97
C GLY A 1032 36.17 -2.17 18.65
N ILE A 1033 36.02 -1.22 17.74
CA ILE A 1033 35.51 -1.47 16.38
C ILE A 1033 36.70 -1.75 15.47
N TYR A 1034 36.60 -2.82 14.68
CA TYR A 1034 37.61 -3.24 13.73
C TYR A 1034 36.98 -3.63 12.39
N PHE A 1035 37.81 -3.73 11.35
CA PHE A 1035 37.43 -4.29 10.07
C PHE A 1035 38.32 -5.49 9.75
N LEU A 1036 37.71 -6.57 9.28
CA LEU A 1036 38.40 -7.66 8.64
C LEU A 1036 38.56 -7.28 7.16
N GLU A 1037 39.80 -7.14 6.71
CA GLU A 1037 40.16 -6.79 5.34
C GLU A 1037 40.72 -8.03 4.62
N VAL A 1038 40.16 -8.36 3.46
CA VAL A 1038 40.65 -9.44 2.58
C VAL A 1038 41.13 -8.80 1.28
N ARG A 1039 42.36 -9.14 0.87
CA ARG A 1039 42.96 -8.62 -0.38
C ARG A 1039 43.18 -9.75 -1.40
N ARG A 1040 42.78 -9.46 -2.64
CA ARG A 1040 43.02 -10.30 -3.84
C ARG A 1040 43.43 -9.38 -4.98
N ASP A 1041 44.68 -9.42 -5.42
CA ASP A 1041 45.19 -8.51 -6.47
C ASP A 1041 44.91 -7.02 -6.14
N MET A 1042 44.16 -6.30 -7.00
CA MET A 1042 43.74 -4.90 -6.77
C MET A 1042 42.40 -4.76 -6.04
N MET A 1043 41.75 -5.85 -5.65
CA MET A 1043 40.46 -5.86 -4.98
C MET A 1043 40.65 -5.94 -3.46
N VAL A 1044 39.93 -5.09 -2.74
CA VAL A 1044 39.92 -5.06 -1.27
C VAL A 1044 38.49 -5.15 -0.78
N GLU A 1045 38.21 -6.14 0.06
CA GLU A 1045 36.92 -6.30 0.71
C GLU A 1045 37.06 -6.10 2.22
N ARG A 1046 36.08 -5.46 2.87
CA ARG A 1046 36.10 -5.16 4.30
C ARG A 1046 34.79 -5.52 4.98
N LYS A 1047 34.86 -6.25 6.10
CA LYS A 1047 33.71 -6.57 6.96
C LYS A 1047 33.92 -6.01 8.37
N LYS A 1048 32.99 -5.19 8.83
CA LYS A 1048 33.05 -4.58 10.18
C LYS A 1048 32.71 -5.61 11.26
N PHE A 1049 33.44 -5.59 12.36
CA PHE A 1049 33.12 -6.36 13.58
C PHE A 1049 33.50 -5.57 14.85
N ILE A 1050 33.05 -6.06 16.00
CA ILE A 1050 33.30 -5.44 17.31
C ILE A 1050 33.97 -6.47 18.22
N VAL A 1051 35.07 -6.09 18.86
CA VAL A 1051 35.72 -6.84 19.94
C VAL A 1051 35.21 -6.29 21.27
N ILE A 1052 34.73 -7.16 22.15
CA ILE A 1052 34.23 -6.85 23.49
C ILE A 1052 35.07 -7.60 24.54
N GLU A 1053 35.07 -7.15 25.81
CA GLU A 1053 35.78 -7.83 26.92
C GLU A 1053 35.23 -9.23 27.24
#